data_AF-A0AAD7AM94-F1
#
_entry.id   AF-A0AAD7AM94-F1
#
_cell.length_a   1.000
_cell.length_b   1.000
_cell.length_c   1.000
_cell.angle_alpha   90.00
_cell.angle_beta   90.00
_cell.angle_gamma   90.00
#
_symmetry.space_group_name_H-M   'P 1'
#
loop_
_entity.id
_entity.type
_entity.pdbx_description
1 polymer ?
#
loop_
_entity_poly.entity_id
_entity_poly.type
_entity_poly.pdbx_seq_one_letter_code
_entity_poly.pdbx_strand_id
1 'polypeptide(L)'
;MDGNPPPPPSVKLVRAYTRLPKLTTVPTLESIRAKGTSSTSNSPVTPSPSSASTQTFLRAPKRTCWQKMDHVLTTYGFESLGEFLSVLFHPRKRGEKDHRTKSHRQTVSAFLKGQSKITMAHIIPLIFNHSRSRPRKRDTDQHSAAFSPSRPLSEIRCARPCLSAWATRLVGDRIYYQVGKIARKSRTDTRSRRHLRATTNKRTNSKDVIEWEDVAFSVEELAALYRQEDEFRWYLTECFAASRKGGKVIVKKTRPHPIIQVGAISSFITSRNRYASGDLGLPLGLWLFACQAHVDVKRVLCRFGYSVSDSTARNALNSLTGADLSALRAQVQDATARGEVDFGKISDNVQRYEHVFEHGLGKENVLKHGTACTVFGLDNCKPGAFHAADHIARVINQERQSMTVETIYSSIEWEHMDNITDLHFVRVITNFSPHLNHLSSQVSARFHTTLAKHRLEPRKTRLQPLGTNTEQQMENKGYQAGFRDFDKQMGIEPEKSDNLLSWNRGDGLTRLKHIQVTTKNIYTSYRNAISTPETWHTKSTQLNSAATNHYGPAASPDPSSLSRSSNAANMKRPTDLKTSRVLDCWRLVLGCDTDLLAHFDELAAHDCLPTLEDLLEQASIIRERYACQTAYEQSLDKLEQDGASSRTKFPESSKQTPATAPDASAAESDADTDMPGLDDIPDDDEPAPLGEDLEPSIGISTTPEPAELTGKSQEEEGPKTHKEPPGFDDDRVLSNAILFLTEFGWWIELNYAIPEGDVGRVFEILKIFIFTFTGSSNQNYLRYMLDLYALLEVECSPELKEALLNNWLINLTGELGKFIEGDLMQRGGDYDDKFYRETIAPNVLHFLKIKENMESAFELKHRSKSHTSPHLRNETKILLQLNKDEELHSFRSGRSMGHAAVNQFDRGYQRLENGKLTEYLEHSAEYAKLLHEMEILRGNIPLRDAPSKSNSPTPSSNSSDDAGAHSNTVPSPTPESDRGNDSPTPSSVRSGRSSASAASLAAADCVQEWDTVDHSDERLFSGSDLTVIIDPETGVLNDDWYEPGEFEDLLDRLCGPEVEQDNDSEDEEPESDDPETESENEDVED
;
A
#
# COMPACT_ATOMS: atom_id res chain seq x y z
N MET A 1 -22.53 -35.42 -51.01
CA MET A 1 -23.70 -34.73 -50.43
C MET A 1 -23.17 -33.67 -49.48
N ASP A 2 -22.60 -32.56 -49.95
CA ASP A 2 -23.15 -31.52 -50.85
C ASP A 2 -24.28 -30.72 -50.21
N GLY A 3 -24.02 -29.43 -49.93
CA GLY A 3 -24.96 -28.54 -49.25
C GLY A 3 -24.40 -27.16 -48.91
N ASN A 4 -23.57 -26.55 -49.77
CA ASN A 4 -23.10 -25.17 -49.57
C ASN A 4 -24.29 -24.18 -49.55
N PRO A 5 -24.48 -23.35 -48.51
CA PRO A 5 -25.45 -22.26 -48.55
C PRO A 5 -24.95 -21.09 -49.44
N PRO A 6 -25.87 -20.29 -50.03
CA PRO A 6 -25.55 -19.38 -51.13
C PRO A 6 -24.84 -18.08 -50.69
N PRO A 7 -24.08 -17.43 -51.60
CA PRO A 7 -23.44 -16.14 -51.31
C PRO A 7 -24.48 -15.01 -51.15
N PRO A 8 -24.26 -14.06 -50.22
CA PRO A 8 -25.17 -12.93 -50.02
C PRO A 8 -25.17 -11.98 -51.23
N PRO A 9 -26.32 -11.40 -51.61
CA PRO A 9 -26.42 -10.53 -52.78
C PRO A 9 -25.69 -9.20 -52.59
N SER A 10 -25.03 -8.73 -53.65
CA SER A 10 -24.29 -7.48 -53.70
C SER A 10 -25.22 -6.24 -53.68
N VAL A 11 -25.48 -5.72 -52.48
CA VAL A 11 -26.30 -4.51 -52.29
C VAL A 11 -25.47 -3.24 -52.56
N LYS A 12 -25.86 -2.51 -53.60
CA LYS A 12 -25.29 -1.23 -54.02
C LYS A 12 -25.28 -0.20 -52.89
N LEU A 13 -24.21 0.60 -52.79
CA LEU A 13 -24.14 1.77 -51.90
C LEU A 13 -25.31 2.74 -52.16
N VAL A 14 -26.30 2.75 -51.26
CA VAL A 14 -27.31 3.80 -51.20
C VAL A 14 -26.87 4.83 -50.16
N ARG A 15 -26.50 6.03 -50.61
CA ARG A 15 -26.23 7.19 -49.75
C ARG A 15 -27.50 7.57 -48.96
N ALA A 16 -27.62 7.05 -47.74
CA ALA A 16 -28.67 7.43 -46.81
C ALA A 16 -28.41 8.85 -46.26
N TYR A 17 -29.01 9.86 -46.89
CA TYR A 17 -29.06 11.20 -46.33
C TYR A 17 -29.82 11.19 -44.99
N THR A 18 -29.14 11.58 -43.92
CA THR A 18 -29.71 11.77 -42.58
C THR A 18 -30.87 12.77 -42.63
N ARG A 19 -32.09 12.27 -42.41
CA ARG A 19 -33.27 13.12 -42.21
C ARG A 19 -33.21 13.74 -40.81
N LEU A 20 -33.25 15.06 -40.74
CA LEU A 20 -33.50 15.79 -39.49
C LEU A 20 -34.85 15.36 -38.89
N PRO A 21 -34.99 15.32 -37.55
CA PRO A 21 -36.27 15.02 -36.91
C PRO A 21 -37.31 16.09 -37.26
N LYS A 22 -38.57 15.66 -37.47
CA LYS A 22 -39.69 16.56 -37.76
C LYS A 22 -39.99 17.41 -36.53
N LEU A 23 -39.65 18.70 -36.58
CA LEU A 23 -40.23 19.68 -35.66
C LEU A 23 -41.73 19.81 -35.91
N THR A 24 -42.46 20.03 -34.82
CA THR A 24 -43.92 20.07 -34.74
C THR A 24 -44.55 21.17 -35.60
N THR A 25 -45.83 20.96 -35.92
CA THR A 25 -46.67 21.75 -36.82
C THR A 25 -46.61 23.27 -36.59
N VAL A 26 -46.39 24.01 -37.68
CA VAL A 26 -46.53 25.46 -37.73
C VAL A 26 -48.02 25.84 -37.61
N PRO A 27 -48.42 26.76 -36.71
CA PRO A 27 -49.78 27.27 -36.70
C PRO A 27 -50.01 28.25 -37.87
N THR A 28 -51.09 28.04 -38.62
CA THR A 28 -51.54 28.96 -39.67
C THR A 28 -52.03 30.28 -39.09
N LEU A 29 -51.96 31.34 -39.89
CA LEU A 29 -51.99 32.76 -39.50
C LEU A 29 -53.36 33.31 -39.00
N GLU A 30 -54.32 32.46 -38.64
CA GLU A 30 -55.72 32.84 -38.41
C GLU A 30 -56.23 32.77 -36.95
N SER A 31 -55.51 32.13 -36.01
CA SER A 31 -56.09 31.84 -34.68
C SER A 31 -56.07 32.96 -33.63
N ILE A 32 -55.49 34.14 -33.91
CA ILE A 32 -55.38 35.22 -32.91
C ILE A 32 -56.51 36.24 -33.06
N ARG A 33 -57.69 35.93 -32.49
CA ARG A 33 -58.74 36.93 -32.24
C ARG A 33 -59.49 36.67 -30.92
N ALA A 34 -59.50 37.71 -30.07
CA ALA A 34 -60.31 37.91 -28.85
C ALA A 34 -60.03 37.03 -27.62
N LYS A 35 -59.45 37.66 -26.58
CA LYS A 35 -60.02 37.79 -25.21
C LYS A 35 -59.16 38.78 -24.40
N GLY A 36 -59.78 39.55 -23.51
CA GLY A 36 -59.10 40.61 -22.73
C GLY A 36 -60.06 41.71 -22.27
N THR A 37 -60.79 41.45 -21.19
CA THR A 37 -61.74 42.36 -20.52
C THR A 37 -61.16 42.90 -19.21
N SER A 38 -61.73 44.02 -18.71
CA SER A 38 -61.54 44.62 -17.36
C SER A 38 -60.18 45.28 -17.07
N SER A 39 -60.05 46.30 -16.21
CA SER A 39 -61.01 47.33 -15.72
C SER A 39 -60.28 48.40 -14.88
N THR A 40 -60.81 49.64 -14.83
CA THR A 40 -60.54 50.71 -13.82
C THR A 40 -59.09 51.25 -13.71
N SER A 41 -58.83 52.52 -13.37
CA SER A 41 -59.65 53.55 -12.69
C SER A 41 -59.54 54.97 -13.31
N ASN A 42 -60.55 55.80 -13.10
CA ASN A 42 -60.61 57.23 -13.49
C ASN A 42 -60.40 58.17 -12.30
N SER A 43 -59.86 59.37 -12.54
CA SER A 43 -60.23 60.62 -11.86
C SER A 43 -59.77 61.85 -12.68
N PRO A 44 -60.42 63.04 -12.52
CA PRO A 44 -60.88 63.76 -13.71
C PRO A 44 -60.34 65.18 -13.90
N VAL A 45 -60.37 65.68 -15.14
CA VAL A 45 -60.41 67.12 -15.45
C VAL A 45 -61.38 67.37 -16.61
N THR A 46 -62.29 68.33 -16.43
CA THR A 46 -63.36 68.73 -17.36
C THR A 46 -62.98 70.03 -18.11
N PRO A 47 -63.78 70.57 -19.06
CA PRO A 47 -63.33 70.64 -20.45
C PRO A 47 -63.08 72.06 -20.96
N SER A 48 -62.64 72.18 -22.22
CA SER A 48 -62.86 73.38 -23.03
C SER A 48 -63.15 72.98 -24.49
N PRO A 49 -64.14 73.60 -25.16
CA PRO A 49 -64.65 73.09 -26.43
C PRO A 49 -63.92 73.69 -27.63
N SER A 50 -63.60 72.86 -28.62
CA SER A 50 -63.43 73.31 -29.99
C SER A 50 -64.08 72.33 -30.96
N SER A 51 -65.10 72.85 -31.64
CA SER A 51 -65.91 72.18 -32.65
C SER A 51 -65.12 71.88 -33.92
N ALA A 52 -65.11 70.62 -34.38
CA ALA A 52 -64.88 70.30 -35.78
C ALA A 52 -65.48 68.95 -36.18
N SER A 53 -66.60 69.01 -36.90
CA SER A 53 -66.97 68.10 -38.01
C SER A 53 -66.62 66.61 -37.89
N THR A 54 -67.60 65.80 -37.50
CA THR A 54 -67.62 64.35 -37.76
C THR A 54 -67.66 64.07 -39.27
N GLN A 55 -66.50 63.85 -39.90
CA GLN A 55 -66.44 63.19 -41.20
C GLN A 55 -66.02 61.73 -41.03
N THR A 56 -66.98 60.82 -41.20
CA THR A 56 -66.76 59.39 -41.36
C THR A 56 -66.07 59.12 -42.69
N PHE A 57 -64.74 59.27 -42.72
CA PHE A 57 -63.93 58.76 -43.81
C PHE A 57 -64.11 57.24 -43.90
N LEU A 58 -64.74 56.79 -44.99
CA LEU A 58 -64.71 55.40 -45.43
C LEU A 58 -63.25 54.99 -45.59
N ARG A 59 -62.70 54.28 -44.59
CA ARG A 59 -61.34 53.74 -44.66
C ARG A 59 -61.28 52.79 -45.85
N ALA A 60 -60.47 53.14 -46.83
CA ALA A 60 -60.12 52.26 -47.94
C ALA A 60 -59.76 50.86 -47.42
N PRO A 61 -60.15 49.77 -48.12
CA PRO A 61 -59.94 48.41 -47.65
C PRO A 61 -58.47 48.20 -47.28
N LYS A 62 -58.23 47.66 -46.09
CA LYS A 62 -56.87 47.44 -45.58
C LYS A 62 -56.13 46.52 -46.55
N ARG A 63 -55.19 47.08 -47.34
CA ARG A 63 -54.30 46.33 -48.24
C ARG A 63 -53.80 45.06 -47.53
N THR A 64 -53.90 43.92 -48.22
CA THR A 64 -53.37 42.64 -47.73
C THR A 64 -51.86 42.74 -47.51
N CYS A 65 -51.25 41.79 -46.79
CA CYS A 65 -49.78 41.77 -46.65
C CYS A 65 -49.07 41.71 -48.02
N TRP A 66 -49.64 40.97 -48.98
CA TRP A 66 -49.16 40.88 -50.35
C TRP A 66 -49.30 42.21 -51.09
N GLN A 67 -50.50 42.83 -51.12
CA GLN A 67 -50.70 44.15 -51.75
C GLN A 67 -49.86 45.28 -51.12
N LYS A 68 -49.48 45.14 -49.84
CA LYS A 68 -48.51 46.04 -49.20
C LYS A 68 -47.09 45.78 -49.69
N MET A 69 -46.71 44.52 -49.84
CA MET A 69 -45.41 44.14 -50.40
C MET A 69 -45.29 44.60 -51.86
N ASP A 70 -46.29 44.32 -52.70
CA ASP A 70 -46.34 44.77 -54.10
C ASP A 70 -46.20 46.29 -54.17
N HIS A 71 -46.93 47.04 -53.33
CA HIS A 71 -46.79 48.49 -53.27
C HIS A 71 -45.40 48.97 -52.80
N VAL A 72 -44.76 48.27 -51.86
CA VAL A 72 -43.37 48.56 -51.44
C VAL A 72 -42.39 48.27 -52.58
N LEU A 73 -42.60 47.20 -53.36
CA LEU A 73 -41.80 46.82 -54.52
C LEU A 73 -42.02 47.74 -55.74
N THR A 74 -43.21 48.34 -55.91
CA THR A 74 -43.47 49.33 -56.98
C THR A 74 -43.05 50.75 -56.61
N THR A 75 -42.96 51.06 -55.31
CA THR A 75 -42.49 52.38 -54.81
C THR A 75 -41.00 52.32 -54.42
N TYR A 76 -40.28 51.35 -54.99
CA TYR A 76 -38.95 50.93 -54.58
C TYR A 76 -37.88 51.76 -55.29
N GLY A 77 -37.25 52.68 -54.56
CA GLY A 77 -36.23 53.60 -55.08
C GLY A 77 -34.77 53.16 -54.88
N PHE A 78 -34.52 51.88 -54.61
CA PHE A 78 -33.18 51.30 -54.44
C PHE A 78 -32.88 50.35 -55.60
N GLU A 79 -31.61 50.16 -55.95
CA GLU A 79 -31.18 49.32 -57.09
C GLU A 79 -31.39 47.82 -56.82
N SER A 80 -31.30 47.39 -55.56
CA SER A 80 -31.47 45.99 -55.18
C SER A 80 -32.04 45.80 -53.78
N LEU A 81 -32.65 44.64 -53.51
CA LEU A 81 -33.10 44.25 -52.17
C LEU A 81 -31.96 44.25 -51.15
N GLY A 82 -30.73 43.92 -51.57
CA GLY A 82 -29.55 43.95 -50.70
C GLY A 82 -29.17 45.35 -50.25
N GLU A 83 -29.28 46.34 -51.14
CA GLU A 83 -28.98 47.75 -50.86
C GLU A 83 -29.99 48.37 -49.88
N PHE A 84 -31.30 48.16 -50.12
CA PHE A 84 -32.32 48.59 -49.15
C PHE A 84 -32.09 47.96 -47.78
N LEU A 85 -31.75 46.66 -47.72
CA LEU A 85 -31.49 45.99 -46.45
C LEU A 85 -30.20 46.50 -45.78
N SER A 86 -29.16 46.86 -46.53
CA SER A 86 -27.92 47.41 -45.96
C SER A 86 -28.15 48.80 -45.35
N VAL A 87 -28.94 49.66 -46.01
CA VAL A 87 -29.35 50.98 -45.49
C VAL A 87 -30.34 50.84 -44.33
N LEU A 88 -31.30 49.91 -44.40
CA LEU A 88 -32.28 49.64 -43.35
C LEU A 88 -31.60 49.18 -42.05
N PHE A 89 -30.63 48.27 -42.14
CA PHE A 89 -29.93 47.68 -40.99
C PHE A 89 -28.58 48.33 -40.65
N HIS A 90 -28.21 49.43 -41.32
CA HIS A 90 -26.91 50.08 -41.14
C HIS A 90 -26.58 50.35 -39.66
N PRO A 91 -25.48 49.80 -39.11
CA PRO A 91 -25.09 50.01 -37.72
C PRO A 91 -24.45 51.39 -37.55
N ARG A 92 -24.89 52.16 -36.56
CA ARG A 92 -24.27 53.46 -36.24
C ARG A 92 -22.94 53.23 -35.52
N LYS A 93 -21.81 53.71 -36.07
CA LYS A 93 -20.54 53.72 -35.32
C LYS A 93 -20.57 54.74 -34.18
N ARG A 94 -19.76 54.50 -33.15
CA ARG A 94 -19.71 55.35 -31.95
C ARG A 94 -19.00 56.67 -32.30
N GLY A 95 -19.75 57.77 -32.34
CA GLY A 95 -19.26 59.11 -32.70
C GLY A 95 -19.95 59.72 -33.93
N GLU A 96 -20.57 58.91 -34.78
CA GLU A 96 -21.19 59.37 -36.02
C GLU A 96 -22.63 59.88 -35.83
N LYS A 97 -23.04 60.81 -36.71
CA LYS A 97 -24.40 61.34 -36.78
C LYS A 97 -25.35 60.24 -37.29
N ASP A 98 -26.43 59.95 -36.56
CA ASP A 98 -27.40 58.96 -36.99
C ASP A 98 -28.33 59.56 -38.05
N HIS A 99 -28.12 59.18 -39.32
CA HIS A 99 -28.91 59.66 -40.45
C HIS A 99 -30.35 59.08 -40.49
N ARG A 100 -30.67 58.12 -39.61
CA ARG A 100 -31.96 57.42 -39.61
C ARG A 100 -33.04 58.18 -38.83
N THR A 101 -34.23 58.28 -39.41
CA THR A 101 -35.38 58.95 -38.77
C THR A 101 -35.78 58.28 -37.45
N LYS A 102 -36.52 58.99 -36.59
CA LYS A 102 -37.02 58.42 -35.32
C LYS A 102 -37.85 57.15 -35.55
N SER A 103 -38.72 57.16 -36.57
CA SER A 103 -39.55 56.01 -36.95
C SER A 103 -38.72 54.81 -37.45
N HIS A 104 -37.71 55.06 -38.30
CA HIS A 104 -36.78 54.03 -38.78
C HIS A 104 -36.05 53.37 -37.60
N ARG A 105 -35.46 54.18 -36.71
CA ARG A 105 -34.74 53.68 -35.52
C ARG A 105 -35.65 52.89 -34.58
N GLN A 106 -36.87 53.36 -34.32
CA GLN A 106 -37.84 52.65 -33.48
C GLN A 106 -38.27 51.31 -34.12
N THR A 107 -38.55 51.30 -35.42
CA THR A 107 -39.01 50.09 -36.15
C THR A 107 -37.92 49.02 -36.18
N VAL A 108 -36.69 49.39 -36.56
CA VAL A 108 -35.55 48.45 -36.60
C VAL A 108 -35.14 48.02 -35.20
N SER A 109 -35.17 48.92 -34.20
CA SER A 109 -34.87 48.54 -32.81
C SER A 109 -35.90 47.56 -32.24
N ALA A 110 -37.20 47.78 -32.48
CA ALA A 110 -38.25 46.86 -32.04
C ALA A 110 -38.12 45.47 -32.71
N PHE A 111 -37.74 45.43 -34.00
CA PHE A 111 -37.49 44.18 -34.70
C PHE A 111 -36.26 43.42 -34.17
N LEU A 112 -35.11 44.09 -34.08
CA LEU A 112 -33.85 43.46 -33.64
C LEU A 112 -33.86 43.09 -32.14
N LYS A 113 -34.63 43.79 -31.30
CA LYS A 113 -34.86 43.42 -29.89
C LYS A 113 -35.93 42.34 -29.69
N GLY A 114 -36.54 41.83 -30.76
CA GLY A 114 -37.59 40.81 -30.67
C GLY A 114 -38.94 41.31 -30.11
N GLN A 115 -39.15 42.63 -30.05
CA GLN A 115 -40.39 43.26 -29.54
C GLN A 115 -41.51 43.33 -30.60
N SER A 116 -41.26 42.82 -31.80
CA SER A 116 -42.22 42.76 -32.90
C SER A 116 -42.78 41.34 -33.07
N LYS A 117 -43.99 41.22 -33.62
CA LYS A 117 -44.69 39.93 -33.79
C LYS A 117 -43.92 38.91 -34.65
N ILE A 118 -43.08 39.37 -35.56
CA ILE A 118 -42.20 38.54 -36.40
C ILE A 118 -40.77 38.94 -36.06
N THR A 119 -39.97 37.99 -35.59
CA THR A 119 -38.60 38.22 -35.12
C THR A 119 -37.56 37.58 -36.04
N MET A 120 -36.27 37.84 -35.81
CA MET A 120 -35.18 37.18 -36.56
C MET A 120 -35.26 35.64 -36.52
N ALA A 121 -35.75 35.05 -35.42
CA ALA A 121 -35.98 33.61 -35.30
C ALA A 121 -37.01 33.06 -36.30
N HIS A 122 -37.89 33.91 -36.85
CA HIS A 122 -38.84 33.55 -37.90
C HIS A 122 -38.25 33.81 -39.30
N ILE A 123 -37.52 34.93 -39.47
CA ILE A 123 -36.96 35.34 -40.77
C ILE A 123 -35.78 34.47 -41.21
N ILE A 124 -34.87 34.11 -40.30
CA ILE A 124 -33.68 33.30 -40.65
C ILE A 124 -34.09 31.92 -41.21
N PRO A 125 -35.00 31.14 -40.60
CA PRO A 125 -35.47 29.87 -41.18
C PRO A 125 -36.19 30.03 -42.52
N LEU A 126 -36.93 31.13 -42.73
CA LEU A 126 -37.58 31.42 -44.02
C LEU A 126 -36.54 31.58 -45.13
N ILE A 127 -35.46 32.34 -44.88
CA ILE A 127 -34.36 32.52 -45.83
C ILE A 127 -33.57 31.21 -46.02
N PHE A 128 -33.17 30.57 -44.92
CA PHE A 128 -32.28 29.40 -44.93
C PHE A 128 -32.93 28.17 -45.59
N ASN A 129 -34.22 27.93 -45.36
CA ASN A 129 -34.92 26.77 -45.91
C ASN A 129 -35.45 26.99 -47.33
N HIS A 130 -35.50 28.24 -47.81
CA HIS A 130 -36.03 28.59 -49.12
C HIS A 130 -35.37 27.79 -50.26
N SER A 131 -36.13 27.47 -51.31
CA SER A 131 -35.60 26.72 -52.46
C SER A 131 -34.50 27.51 -53.19
N ARG A 132 -34.68 28.84 -53.32
CA ARG A 132 -33.74 29.75 -54.00
C ARG A 132 -32.50 30.15 -53.19
N SER A 133 -32.41 29.80 -51.89
CA SER A 133 -31.19 30.08 -51.10
C SER A 133 -30.12 29.00 -51.25
N ARG A 134 -30.44 27.89 -51.92
CA ARG A 134 -29.54 26.77 -52.20
C ARG A 134 -28.81 26.98 -53.54
N PRO A 135 -27.53 26.58 -53.65
CA PRO A 135 -26.87 26.49 -54.95
C PRO A 135 -27.60 25.53 -55.91
N ARG A 136 -27.30 25.66 -57.20
CA ARG A 136 -27.78 24.70 -58.21
C ARG A 136 -27.01 23.38 -58.05
N LYS A 137 -27.64 22.23 -58.29
CA LYS A 137 -27.00 20.89 -58.13
C LYS A 137 -25.66 20.70 -58.89
N ARG A 138 -25.39 21.49 -59.94
CA ARG A 138 -24.16 21.45 -60.74
C ARG A 138 -23.05 22.37 -60.20
N ASP A 139 -23.37 23.22 -59.24
CA ASP A 139 -22.47 24.20 -58.62
C ASP A 139 -21.86 23.60 -57.36
N THR A 140 -20.89 22.70 -57.57
CA THR A 140 -20.22 21.95 -56.50
C THR A 140 -19.37 22.84 -55.60
N ASP A 141 -18.76 23.90 -56.14
CA ASP A 141 -18.00 24.90 -55.40
C ASP A 141 -18.86 25.65 -54.37
N GLN A 142 -20.03 26.14 -54.77
CA GLN A 142 -20.92 26.83 -53.83
C GLN A 142 -21.62 25.87 -52.86
N HIS A 143 -21.67 24.58 -53.19
CA HIS A 143 -22.09 23.54 -52.25
C HIS A 143 -21.01 23.19 -51.23
N SER A 144 -19.72 23.15 -51.59
CA SER A 144 -18.61 22.92 -50.65
C SER A 144 -18.25 24.15 -49.80
N ALA A 145 -18.61 25.36 -50.27
CA ALA A 145 -18.48 26.58 -49.48
C ALA A 145 -19.38 26.63 -48.21
N ALA A 146 -20.38 25.76 -48.10
CA ALA A 146 -21.22 25.67 -46.90
C ALA A 146 -20.38 25.19 -45.70
N PHE A 147 -20.46 25.93 -44.57
CA PHE A 147 -19.65 25.71 -43.37
C PHE A 147 -18.13 25.92 -43.55
N SER A 148 -17.69 26.57 -44.64
CA SER A 148 -16.27 26.93 -44.81
C SER A 148 -15.82 27.94 -43.74
N PRO A 149 -14.74 27.66 -42.97
CA PRO A 149 -14.21 28.62 -42.00
C PRO A 149 -13.38 29.72 -42.67
N SER A 150 -12.59 29.40 -43.70
CA SER A 150 -11.57 30.29 -44.28
C SER A 150 -12.07 31.20 -45.42
N ARG A 151 -12.93 30.69 -46.32
CA ARG A 151 -13.40 31.46 -47.50
C ARG A 151 -14.13 32.77 -47.13
N PRO A 152 -13.76 33.93 -47.70
CA PRO A 152 -14.43 35.20 -47.44
C PRO A 152 -15.94 35.15 -47.70
N LEU A 153 -16.75 35.66 -46.78
CA LEU A 153 -18.22 35.61 -46.87
C LEU A 153 -18.77 36.37 -48.09
N SER A 154 -18.03 37.35 -48.60
CA SER A 154 -18.30 38.09 -49.84
C SER A 154 -18.25 37.24 -51.10
N GLU A 155 -17.50 36.13 -51.08
CA GLU A 155 -17.33 35.23 -52.23
C GLU A 155 -18.31 34.06 -52.23
N ILE A 156 -18.99 33.80 -51.10
CA ILE A 156 -19.95 32.72 -50.96
C ILE A 156 -21.31 33.19 -51.46
N ARG A 157 -21.66 32.74 -52.67
CA ARG A 157 -22.92 33.02 -53.35
C ARG A 157 -24.03 32.14 -52.78
N CYS A 158 -25.27 32.63 -52.90
CA CYS A 158 -26.48 32.04 -52.31
C CYS A 158 -26.53 32.13 -50.77
N ALA A 159 -27.71 32.48 -50.22
CA ALA A 159 -27.84 32.78 -48.80
C ALA A 159 -27.59 31.57 -47.87
N ARG A 160 -27.89 30.34 -48.29
CA ARG A 160 -27.74 29.16 -47.41
C ARG A 160 -26.29 28.78 -47.09
N PRO A 161 -25.37 28.60 -48.07
CA PRO A 161 -23.96 28.35 -47.77
C PRO A 161 -23.32 29.54 -47.05
N CYS A 162 -23.64 30.78 -47.44
CA CYS A 162 -23.12 32.00 -46.79
C CYS A 162 -23.53 32.07 -45.30
N LEU A 163 -24.81 31.85 -44.97
CA LEU A 163 -25.28 31.80 -43.58
C LEU A 163 -24.66 30.63 -42.81
N SER A 164 -24.39 29.49 -43.46
CA SER A 164 -23.73 28.33 -42.81
C SER A 164 -22.26 28.64 -42.47
N ALA A 165 -21.52 29.27 -43.39
CA ALA A 165 -20.14 29.71 -43.16
C ALA A 165 -20.06 30.82 -42.09
N TRP A 166 -20.98 31.79 -42.12
CA TRP A 166 -21.08 32.83 -41.08
C TRP A 166 -21.34 32.23 -39.69
N ALA A 167 -22.27 31.27 -39.58
CA ALA A 167 -22.53 30.56 -38.34
C ALA A 167 -21.32 29.73 -37.87
N THR A 168 -20.58 29.11 -38.79
CA THR A 168 -19.35 28.36 -38.46
C THR A 168 -18.29 29.26 -37.81
N ARG A 169 -18.06 30.45 -38.40
CA ARG A 169 -17.13 31.45 -37.86
C ARG A 169 -17.54 31.92 -36.47
N LEU A 170 -18.81 32.32 -36.32
CA LEU A 170 -19.37 32.77 -35.04
C LEU A 170 -19.20 31.71 -33.93
N VAL A 171 -19.38 30.43 -34.27
CA VAL A 171 -19.17 29.31 -33.35
C VAL A 171 -17.69 29.11 -33.04
N GLY A 172 -16.82 29.11 -34.06
CA GLY A 172 -15.36 28.97 -33.91
C GLY A 172 -14.75 30.05 -33.02
N ASP A 173 -15.03 31.31 -33.30
CA ASP A 173 -14.55 32.47 -32.53
C ASP A 173 -14.99 32.37 -31.06
N ARG A 174 -16.22 31.90 -30.83
CA ARG A 174 -16.80 31.75 -29.49
C ARG A 174 -16.06 30.67 -28.68
N ILE A 175 -15.80 29.50 -29.28
CA ILE A 175 -15.04 28.40 -28.64
C ILE A 175 -13.60 28.84 -28.35
N TYR A 176 -12.93 29.47 -29.33
CA TYR A 176 -11.56 29.96 -29.18
C TYR A 176 -11.42 30.90 -27.98
N TYR A 177 -12.35 31.85 -27.85
CA TYR A 177 -12.43 32.74 -26.70
C TYR A 177 -12.70 32.00 -25.38
N GLN A 178 -13.63 31.04 -25.38
CA GLN A 178 -14.02 30.29 -24.18
C GLN A 178 -12.88 29.45 -23.61
N VAL A 179 -12.20 28.65 -24.44
CA VAL A 179 -11.06 27.84 -23.98
C VAL A 179 -9.92 28.76 -23.51
N GLY A 180 -9.62 29.83 -24.26
CA GLY A 180 -8.60 30.82 -23.88
C GLY A 180 -8.93 31.60 -22.60
N LYS A 181 -10.21 31.76 -22.25
CA LYS A 181 -10.64 32.37 -20.98
C LYS A 181 -10.42 31.41 -19.80
N ILE A 182 -10.77 30.14 -19.97
CA ILE A 182 -10.77 29.13 -18.89
C ILE A 182 -9.37 28.60 -18.58
N ALA A 183 -8.47 28.62 -19.57
CA ALA A 183 -7.04 28.31 -19.40
C ALA A 183 -6.24 29.40 -18.66
N ARG A 184 -6.85 30.54 -18.29
CA ARG A 184 -6.20 31.62 -17.51
C ARG A 184 -6.58 31.50 -16.04
N LYS A 185 -5.62 31.75 -15.12
CA LYS A 185 -5.91 31.80 -13.68
C LYS A 185 -6.91 32.91 -13.38
N SER A 186 -7.97 32.60 -12.64
CA SER A 186 -8.92 33.62 -12.18
C SER A 186 -8.24 34.55 -11.17
N ARG A 187 -8.53 35.86 -11.26
CA ARG A 187 -8.02 36.86 -10.30
C ARG A 187 -8.74 36.83 -8.94
N THR A 188 -9.82 36.05 -8.83
CA THR A 188 -10.67 35.92 -7.63
C THR A 188 -10.57 34.55 -6.97
N ASP A 189 -9.84 33.61 -7.58
CA ASP A 189 -9.62 32.27 -7.04
C ASP A 189 -8.20 32.16 -6.49
N THR A 190 -8.09 32.00 -5.18
CA THR A 190 -6.84 31.98 -4.44
C THR A 190 -6.09 30.65 -4.49
N ARG A 191 -6.75 29.52 -4.81
CA ARG A 191 -6.12 28.19 -5.00
C ARG A 191 -6.89 27.39 -6.06
N SER A 192 -6.77 27.80 -7.32
CA SER A 192 -7.35 27.07 -8.46
C SER A 192 -6.57 25.78 -8.71
N ARG A 193 -7.18 24.61 -8.44
CA ARG A 193 -6.61 23.27 -8.70
C ARG A 193 -5.97 23.16 -10.10
N ARG A 194 -6.67 23.66 -11.12
CA ARG A 194 -6.21 23.71 -12.52
C ARG A 194 -4.81 24.29 -12.69
N HIS A 195 -4.44 25.28 -11.87
CA HIS A 195 -3.23 26.08 -11.98
C HIS A 195 -2.15 25.75 -10.93
N LEU A 196 -2.32 24.64 -10.21
CA LEU A 196 -1.31 24.12 -9.28
C LEU A 196 0.04 23.88 -9.98
N ARG A 197 1.10 24.02 -9.20
CA ARG A 197 2.48 24.03 -9.68
C ARG A 197 3.23 22.82 -9.16
N ALA A 198 3.99 22.22 -10.07
CA ALA A 198 4.93 21.16 -9.76
C ALA A 198 6.03 21.64 -8.79
N THR A 199 6.48 22.90 -8.87
CA THR A 199 7.52 23.49 -8.00
C THR A 199 7.30 24.98 -7.77
N THR A 200 7.90 25.52 -6.69
CA THR A 200 8.09 26.96 -6.48
C THR A 200 9.46 27.43 -6.96
N ASN A 201 9.52 28.62 -7.55
CA ASN A 201 10.77 29.39 -7.64
C ASN A 201 10.68 30.62 -6.71
N LYS A 202 11.82 31.27 -6.41
CA LYS A 202 11.88 32.50 -5.56
C LYS A 202 10.98 33.66 -6.02
N ARG A 203 10.42 33.61 -7.25
CA ARG A 203 9.50 34.61 -7.83
C ARG A 203 8.01 34.27 -7.69
N THR A 204 7.66 33.12 -7.11
CA THR A 204 6.27 32.64 -6.99
C THR A 204 5.91 32.38 -5.52
N ASN A 205 4.79 32.94 -5.04
CA ASN A 205 4.26 32.65 -3.70
C ASN A 205 3.99 31.14 -3.53
N SER A 206 4.30 30.60 -2.36
CA SER A 206 4.25 29.15 -2.05
C SER A 206 2.86 28.52 -2.00
N LYS A 207 1.77 29.28 -2.21
CA LYS A 207 0.38 28.84 -1.96
C LYS A 207 -0.30 28.05 -3.10
N ASP A 208 0.38 27.88 -4.23
CA ASP A 208 -0.15 27.19 -5.42
C ASP A 208 0.63 25.89 -5.74
N VAL A 209 1.36 25.30 -4.78
CA VAL A 209 2.09 24.03 -4.99
C VAL A 209 1.12 22.85 -4.89
N ILE A 210 1.39 21.78 -5.65
CA ILE A 210 0.63 20.54 -5.56
C ILE A 210 0.90 19.80 -4.23
N GLU A 211 -0.18 19.39 -3.56
CA GLU A 211 -0.19 18.47 -2.41
C GLU A 211 -0.82 17.12 -2.83
N TRP A 212 -0.60 16.02 -2.10
CA TRP A 212 -1.14 14.71 -2.48
C TRP A 212 -2.68 14.65 -2.54
N GLU A 213 -3.34 15.51 -1.76
CA GLU A 213 -4.79 15.72 -1.79
C GLU A 213 -5.27 16.29 -3.14
N ASP A 214 -4.46 17.13 -3.80
CA ASP A 214 -4.75 17.68 -5.12
C ASP A 214 -4.54 16.67 -6.26
N VAL A 215 -3.97 15.49 -6.01
CA VAL A 215 -3.71 14.49 -7.07
C VAL A 215 -4.97 13.68 -7.39
N ALA A 216 -5.75 13.31 -6.38
CA ALA A 216 -7.01 12.57 -6.54
C ALA A 216 -8.08 13.41 -7.26
N PHE A 217 -8.90 12.82 -8.14
CA PHE A 217 -10.01 13.51 -8.82
C PHE A 217 -11.19 12.56 -9.10
N SER A 218 -12.39 13.13 -9.27
CA SER A 218 -13.54 12.46 -9.90
C SER A 218 -13.75 13.01 -11.32
N VAL A 219 -14.12 12.12 -12.25
CA VAL A 219 -14.46 12.54 -13.63
C VAL A 219 -15.85 13.18 -13.67
N GLU A 220 -16.74 12.82 -12.76
CA GLU A 220 -18.08 13.40 -12.57
C GLU A 220 -17.96 14.86 -12.11
N GLU A 221 -17.07 15.14 -11.15
CA GLU A 221 -16.78 16.49 -10.67
C GLU A 221 -16.19 17.38 -11.78
N LEU A 222 -15.19 16.87 -12.51
CA LEU A 222 -14.59 17.59 -13.65
C LEU A 222 -15.62 17.81 -14.78
N ALA A 223 -16.50 16.85 -15.05
CA ALA A 223 -17.58 17.00 -16.02
C ALA A 223 -18.60 18.07 -15.58
N ALA A 224 -18.97 18.08 -14.29
CA ALA A 224 -19.86 19.09 -13.72
C ALA A 224 -19.24 20.49 -13.80
N LEU A 225 -17.96 20.63 -13.41
CA LEU A 225 -17.19 21.87 -13.48
C LEU A 225 -17.13 22.41 -14.93
N TYR A 226 -16.71 21.58 -15.88
CA TYR A 226 -16.59 22.00 -17.29
C TYR A 226 -17.94 22.37 -17.92
N ARG A 227 -19.03 21.75 -17.48
CA ARG A 227 -20.39 22.08 -17.90
C ARG A 227 -20.89 23.39 -17.27
N GLN A 228 -20.59 23.64 -16.00
CA GLN A 228 -20.99 24.86 -15.29
C GLN A 228 -20.25 26.11 -15.79
N GLU A 229 -18.94 25.98 -16.07
CA GLU A 229 -18.15 27.08 -16.65
C GLU A 229 -18.67 27.49 -18.04
N ASP A 230 -19.08 26.51 -18.85
CA ASP A 230 -19.46 26.74 -20.24
C ASP A 230 -20.29 25.60 -20.86
N GLU A 231 -21.61 25.72 -20.76
CA GLU A 231 -22.58 24.80 -21.36
C GLU A 231 -22.41 24.68 -22.90
N PHE A 232 -21.98 25.74 -23.60
CA PHE A 232 -21.88 25.71 -25.06
C PHE A 232 -20.70 24.85 -25.53
N ARG A 233 -19.53 25.00 -24.89
CA ARG A 233 -18.37 24.12 -25.09
C ARG A 233 -18.74 22.67 -24.77
N TRP A 234 -19.42 22.43 -23.66
CA TRP A 234 -19.86 21.09 -23.26
C TRP A 234 -20.79 20.45 -24.30
N TYR A 235 -21.81 21.18 -24.75
CA TYR A 235 -22.72 20.73 -25.81
C TYR A 235 -21.98 20.40 -27.12
N LEU A 236 -20.97 21.19 -27.48
CA LEU A 236 -20.19 20.92 -28.69
C LEU A 236 -19.33 19.64 -28.56
N THR A 237 -18.66 19.44 -27.43
CA THR A 237 -17.89 18.20 -27.22
C THR A 237 -18.79 16.97 -27.11
N GLU A 238 -20.01 17.12 -26.58
CA GLU A 238 -21.06 16.09 -26.63
C GLU A 238 -21.43 15.77 -28.09
N CYS A 239 -21.52 16.77 -28.98
CA CYS A 239 -21.80 16.54 -30.40
C CYS A 239 -20.69 15.75 -31.13
N PHE A 240 -19.45 15.78 -30.64
CA PHE A 240 -18.36 14.97 -31.18
C PHE A 240 -18.28 13.57 -30.54
N ALA A 241 -18.44 13.46 -29.22
CA ALA A 241 -18.21 12.21 -28.50
C ALA A 241 -19.46 11.32 -28.34
N ALA A 242 -20.66 11.91 -28.24
CA ALA A 242 -21.86 11.19 -27.85
C ALA A 242 -22.54 10.47 -29.01
N SER A 243 -22.84 9.19 -28.81
CA SER A 243 -23.68 8.42 -29.75
C SER A 243 -25.16 8.71 -29.53
N ARG A 244 -25.95 8.72 -30.62
CA ARG A 244 -27.39 9.07 -30.57
C ARG A 244 -28.26 7.97 -31.16
N LYS A 245 -29.39 7.65 -30.51
CA LYS A 245 -30.44 6.73 -31.01
C LYS A 245 -31.79 7.43 -30.90
N GLY A 246 -32.53 7.52 -32.01
CA GLY A 246 -33.79 8.27 -32.05
C GLY A 246 -33.64 9.76 -31.70
N GLY A 247 -32.46 10.35 -31.93
CA GLY A 247 -32.13 11.74 -31.58
C GLY A 247 -31.70 11.97 -30.12
N LYS A 248 -31.96 11.01 -29.22
CA LYS A 248 -31.50 11.06 -27.82
C LYS A 248 -30.05 10.60 -27.69
N VAL A 249 -29.31 11.22 -26.78
CA VAL A 249 -27.93 10.86 -26.41
C VAL A 249 -27.91 9.55 -25.62
N ILE A 250 -26.86 8.74 -25.82
CA ILE A 250 -26.60 7.49 -25.09
C ILE A 250 -25.19 7.52 -24.50
N VAL A 251 -25.08 7.20 -23.21
CA VAL A 251 -23.82 6.85 -22.55
C VAL A 251 -23.49 5.39 -22.88
N LYS A 252 -22.27 5.12 -23.36
CA LYS A 252 -21.77 3.76 -23.61
C LYS A 252 -20.97 3.26 -22.42
N LYS A 253 -21.04 1.97 -22.10
CA LYS A 253 -20.22 1.34 -21.05
C LYS A 253 -18.71 1.41 -21.35
N THR A 254 -18.27 0.93 -22.52
CA THR A 254 -16.81 0.76 -22.80
C THR A 254 -16.07 2.07 -23.08
N ARG A 255 -16.78 3.15 -23.44
CA ARG A 255 -16.23 4.50 -23.69
C ARG A 255 -17.31 5.56 -23.39
N PRO A 256 -17.57 5.91 -22.12
CA PRO A 256 -18.57 6.90 -21.76
C PRO A 256 -18.20 8.27 -22.35
N HIS A 257 -19.16 8.93 -23.01
CA HIS A 257 -18.88 10.22 -23.64
C HIS A 257 -18.52 11.35 -22.64
N PRO A 258 -19.02 11.40 -21.39
CA PRO A 258 -18.57 12.41 -20.43
C PRO A 258 -17.07 12.32 -20.11
N ILE A 259 -16.53 11.10 -19.95
CA ILE A 259 -15.10 10.85 -19.74
C ILE A 259 -14.27 11.35 -20.94
N ILE A 260 -14.72 11.05 -22.16
CA ILE A 260 -14.08 11.56 -23.40
C ILE A 260 -14.11 13.09 -23.44
N GLN A 261 -15.22 13.72 -23.04
CA GLN A 261 -15.34 15.17 -23.01
C GLN A 261 -14.40 15.81 -21.98
N VAL A 262 -14.26 15.21 -20.79
CA VAL A 262 -13.32 15.69 -19.76
C VAL A 262 -11.88 15.61 -20.28
N GLY A 263 -11.45 14.46 -20.82
CA GLY A 263 -10.11 14.30 -21.40
C GLY A 263 -9.83 15.27 -22.55
N ALA A 264 -10.78 15.46 -23.47
CA ALA A 264 -10.64 16.39 -24.58
C ALA A 264 -10.60 17.86 -24.13
N ILE A 265 -11.50 18.27 -23.21
CA ILE A 265 -11.53 19.65 -22.70
C ILE A 265 -10.25 19.95 -21.91
N SER A 266 -9.76 19.02 -21.10
CA SER A 266 -8.51 19.19 -20.35
C SER A 266 -7.29 19.30 -21.26
N SER A 267 -7.19 18.49 -22.32
CA SER A 267 -6.15 18.65 -23.36
C SER A 267 -6.23 20.02 -24.07
N PHE A 268 -7.44 20.48 -24.41
CA PHE A 268 -7.62 21.83 -24.99
C PHE A 268 -7.28 22.97 -24.02
N ILE A 269 -7.44 22.77 -22.71
CA ILE A 269 -7.01 23.73 -21.68
C ILE A 269 -5.47 23.74 -21.57
N THR A 270 -4.86 22.57 -21.38
CA THR A 270 -3.40 22.41 -21.23
C THR A 270 -2.62 22.92 -22.45
N SER A 271 -3.12 22.67 -23.66
CA SER A 271 -2.51 23.17 -24.91
C SER A 271 -2.62 24.69 -25.08
N ARG A 272 -3.60 25.35 -24.43
CA ARG A 272 -3.72 26.82 -24.42
C ARG A 272 -2.94 27.48 -23.28
N ASN A 273 -2.63 26.74 -22.22
CA ASN A 273 -1.71 27.16 -21.16
C ASN A 273 -1.08 25.92 -20.50
N ARG A 274 0.23 25.71 -20.70
CA ARG A 274 0.98 24.57 -20.13
C ARG A 274 0.92 24.48 -18.60
N TYR A 275 0.57 25.57 -17.93
CA TYR A 275 0.42 25.67 -16.48
C TYR A 275 -1.03 25.47 -15.99
N ALA A 276 -1.95 25.09 -16.87
CA ALA A 276 -3.35 24.79 -16.55
C ALA A 276 -3.61 23.27 -16.52
N SER A 277 -2.64 22.49 -16.02
CA SER A 277 -2.58 21.02 -16.13
C SER A 277 -3.14 20.25 -14.92
N GLY A 278 -3.47 20.92 -13.81
CA GLY A 278 -3.87 20.29 -12.55
C GLY A 278 -5.24 19.57 -12.55
N ASP A 279 -6.05 19.78 -13.58
CA ASP A 279 -7.35 19.10 -13.72
C ASP A 279 -7.16 17.60 -14.02
N LEU A 280 -6.24 17.23 -14.93
CA LEU A 280 -6.05 15.84 -15.38
C LEU A 280 -4.62 15.55 -15.87
N GLY A 281 -3.98 16.49 -16.58
CA GLY A 281 -2.66 16.26 -17.19
C GLY A 281 -1.55 16.00 -16.17
N LEU A 282 -1.58 16.67 -15.02
CA LEU A 282 -0.61 16.45 -13.94
C LEU A 282 -0.90 15.13 -13.17
N PRO A 283 -2.13 14.83 -12.73
CA PRO A 283 -2.50 13.51 -12.21
C PRO A 283 -2.12 12.34 -13.13
N LEU A 284 -2.40 12.43 -14.43
CA LEU A 284 -2.02 11.38 -15.39
C LEU A 284 -0.50 11.26 -15.57
N GLY A 285 0.25 12.36 -15.52
CA GLY A 285 1.72 12.30 -15.56
C GLY A 285 2.33 11.61 -14.34
N LEU A 286 1.79 11.88 -13.15
CA LEU A 286 2.18 11.20 -11.91
C LEU A 286 1.78 9.72 -11.93
N TRP A 287 0.60 9.38 -12.47
CA TRP A 287 0.15 7.99 -12.60
C TRP A 287 1.00 7.19 -13.60
N LEU A 288 1.32 7.77 -14.76
CA LEU A 288 2.23 7.16 -15.75
C LEU A 288 3.63 6.95 -15.18
N PHE A 289 4.10 7.86 -14.32
CA PHE A 289 5.35 7.69 -13.58
C PHE A 289 5.26 6.52 -12.59
N ALA A 290 4.21 6.48 -11.74
CA ALA A 290 3.99 5.41 -10.78
C ALA A 290 3.80 4.02 -11.42
N CYS A 291 3.28 3.97 -12.65
CA CYS A 291 3.16 2.76 -13.47
C CYS A 291 4.44 2.40 -14.23
N GLN A 292 5.56 3.10 -14.00
CA GLN A 292 6.84 2.88 -14.69
C GLN A 292 6.72 2.91 -16.23
N ALA A 293 5.79 3.70 -16.77
CA ALA A 293 5.57 3.78 -18.20
C ALA A 293 6.83 4.31 -18.93
N HIS A 294 7.17 3.69 -20.06
CA HIS A 294 8.34 4.07 -20.86
C HIS A 294 8.34 5.57 -21.19
N VAL A 295 9.52 6.18 -21.25
CA VAL A 295 9.68 7.63 -21.41
C VAL A 295 8.98 8.14 -22.68
N ASP A 296 9.00 7.37 -23.77
CA ASP A 296 8.33 7.75 -25.02
C ASP A 296 6.81 7.72 -24.93
N VAL A 297 6.22 6.80 -24.16
CA VAL A 297 4.77 6.81 -23.90
C VAL A 297 4.38 8.12 -23.21
N LYS A 298 5.18 8.55 -22.22
CA LYS A 298 4.98 9.84 -21.54
C LYS A 298 5.18 11.02 -22.49
N ARG A 299 6.23 11.02 -23.34
CA ARG A 299 6.49 12.07 -24.35
C ARG A 299 5.34 12.19 -25.36
N VAL A 300 4.84 11.07 -25.89
CA VAL A 300 3.72 11.01 -26.83
C VAL A 300 2.43 11.53 -26.19
N LEU A 301 2.08 11.06 -24.98
CA LEU A 301 0.88 11.53 -24.27
C LEU A 301 0.98 13.00 -23.84
N CYS A 302 2.18 13.51 -23.56
CA CYS A 302 2.43 14.93 -23.37
C CYS A 302 2.19 15.75 -24.64
N ARG A 303 2.59 15.25 -25.82
CA ARG A 303 2.32 15.91 -27.12
C ARG A 303 0.82 15.92 -27.47
N PHE A 304 0.05 14.91 -27.05
CA PHE A 304 -1.42 14.92 -27.12
C PHE A 304 -2.10 15.86 -26.09
N GLY A 305 -1.35 16.44 -25.15
CA GLY A 305 -1.89 17.27 -24.06
C GLY A 305 -2.64 16.49 -22.99
N TYR A 306 -2.54 15.15 -22.97
CA TYR A 306 -3.16 14.29 -21.96
C TYR A 306 -2.31 14.14 -20.69
N SER A 307 -1.00 14.37 -20.78
CA SER A 307 -0.05 14.30 -19.66
C SER A 307 0.81 15.56 -19.60
N VAL A 308 1.40 15.82 -18.44
CA VAL A 308 2.60 16.67 -18.34
C VAL A 308 3.85 15.91 -18.82
N SER A 309 4.99 16.60 -18.97
CA SER A 309 6.28 15.97 -19.25
C SER A 309 6.78 15.15 -18.05
N ASP A 310 7.62 14.15 -18.31
CA ASP A 310 8.27 13.36 -17.25
C ASP A 310 9.06 14.26 -16.28
N SER A 311 9.77 15.27 -16.79
CA SER A 311 10.44 16.29 -15.98
C SER A 311 9.49 17.10 -15.08
N THR A 312 8.26 17.38 -15.54
CA THR A 312 7.25 18.07 -14.70
C THR A 312 6.70 17.13 -13.63
N ALA A 313 6.52 15.85 -13.94
CA ALA A 313 6.10 14.83 -12.96
C ALA A 313 7.17 14.62 -11.87
N ARG A 314 8.45 14.48 -12.22
CA ARG A 314 9.56 14.40 -11.25
C ARG A 314 9.64 15.64 -10.35
N ASN A 315 9.52 16.82 -10.95
CA ASN A 315 9.50 18.10 -10.21
C ASN A 315 8.32 18.17 -9.22
N ALA A 316 7.15 17.69 -9.60
CA ALA A 316 5.99 17.59 -8.71
C ALA A 316 6.24 16.61 -7.55
N LEU A 317 6.78 15.42 -7.83
CA LEU A 317 7.14 14.43 -6.81
C LEU A 317 8.17 14.96 -5.80
N ASN A 318 9.16 15.74 -6.25
CA ASN A 318 10.12 16.37 -5.33
C ASN A 318 9.47 17.42 -4.41
N SER A 319 8.52 18.21 -4.91
CA SER A 319 7.75 19.13 -4.05
C SER A 319 6.82 18.39 -3.10
N LEU A 320 6.23 17.27 -3.52
CA LEU A 320 5.39 16.41 -2.69
C LEU A 320 6.22 15.78 -1.56
N THR A 321 7.39 15.19 -1.85
CA THR A 321 8.37 14.77 -0.84
C THR A 321 8.69 15.90 0.12
N GLY A 322 8.97 17.10 -0.41
CA GLY A 322 9.32 18.27 0.40
C GLY A 322 8.21 18.72 1.35
N ALA A 323 6.96 18.66 0.90
CA ALA A 323 5.77 18.97 1.70
C ALA A 323 5.55 17.92 2.80
N ASP A 324 5.53 16.64 2.43
CA ASP A 324 5.31 15.52 3.36
C ASP A 324 6.41 15.47 4.45
N LEU A 325 7.69 15.61 4.08
CA LEU A 325 8.79 15.68 5.05
C LEU A 325 8.75 16.96 5.91
N SER A 326 8.26 18.09 5.39
CA SER A 326 8.08 19.30 6.20
C SER A 326 6.94 19.15 7.20
N ALA A 327 5.85 18.47 6.82
CA ALA A 327 4.75 18.15 7.72
C ALA A 327 5.15 17.13 8.80
N LEU A 328 5.98 16.13 8.46
CA LEU A 328 6.58 15.21 9.42
C LEU A 328 7.46 15.96 10.43
N ARG A 329 8.38 16.80 9.96
CA ARG A 329 9.27 17.62 10.82
C ARG A 329 8.48 18.50 11.79
N ALA A 330 7.43 19.15 11.31
CA ALA A 330 6.57 19.98 12.15
C ALA A 330 5.90 19.17 13.27
N GLN A 331 5.38 17.97 12.97
CA GLN A 331 4.78 17.08 13.97
C GLN A 331 5.83 16.55 14.97
N VAL A 332 7.00 16.11 14.50
CA VAL A 332 8.10 15.66 15.37
C VAL A 332 8.54 16.78 16.33
N GLN A 333 8.72 18.01 15.83
CA GLN A 333 9.11 19.16 16.65
C GLN A 333 8.04 19.55 17.68
N ASP A 334 6.77 19.50 17.31
CA ASP A 334 5.63 19.78 18.18
C ASP A 334 5.48 18.72 19.29
N ALA A 335 5.63 17.43 18.94
CA ALA A 335 5.68 16.33 19.90
C ALA A 335 6.87 16.45 20.88
N THR A 336 8.08 16.69 20.36
CA THR A 336 9.28 16.91 21.19
C THR A 336 9.10 18.12 22.12
N ALA A 337 8.43 19.18 21.67
CA ALA A 337 8.12 20.34 22.53
C ALA A 337 7.12 20.03 23.66
N ARG A 338 6.27 18.99 23.51
CA ARG A 338 5.42 18.46 24.59
C ARG A 338 6.12 17.43 25.49
N GLY A 339 7.30 16.95 25.10
CA GLY A 339 7.97 15.82 25.76
C GLY A 339 7.37 14.46 25.38
N GLU A 340 6.81 14.36 24.17
CA GLU A 340 6.13 13.18 23.64
C GLU A 340 6.82 12.66 22.37
N VAL A 341 6.49 11.43 21.96
CA VAL A 341 7.02 10.78 20.75
C VAL A 341 5.84 10.32 19.90
N ASP A 342 5.63 10.98 18.76
CA ASP A 342 4.50 10.72 17.85
C ASP A 342 4.85 9.70 16.74
N PHE A 343 6.12 9.27 16.61
CA PHE A 343 6.60 8.39 15.53
C PHE A 343 7.66 7.39 15.97
N GLY A 344 7.54 6.14 15.51
CA GLY A 344 8.62 5.14 15.50
C GLY A 344 9.24 4.99 14.10
N LYS A 345 10.36 4.26 14.01
CA LYS A 345 11.06 3.93 12.77
C LYS A 345 11.06 2.42 12.51
N ILE A 346 10.81 2.01 11.27
CA ILE A 346 11.06 0.65 10.76
C ILE A 346 12.14 0.75 9.70
N SER A 347 13.23 -0.01 9.83
CA SER A 347 14.35 -0.01 8.88
C SER A 347 14.79 -1.42 8.52
N ASP A 348 15.15 -1.63 7.26
CA ASP A 348 15.67 -2.90 6.78
C ASP A 348 16.78 -2.71 5.73
N ASN A 349 17.57 -3.77 5.54
CA ASN A 349 18.64 -3.86 4.56
C ASN A 349 18.05 -4.21 3.20
N VAL A 350 17.95 -3.22 2.32
CA VAL A 350 17.44 -3.39 0.96
C VAL A 350 18.58 -3.72 0.01
N GLN A 351 18.44 -4.83 -0.71
CA GLN A 351 19.46 -5.36 -1.60
C GLN A 351 18.96 -5.39 -3.04
N ARG A 352 19.86 -5.19 -3.99
CA ARG A 352 19.57 -5.29 -5.43
C ARG A 352 20.76 -5.91 -6.15
N TYR A 353 20.56 -7.08 -6.73
CA TYR A 353 21.55 -7.69 -7.61
C TYR A 353 21.51 -6.98 -8.98
N GLU A 354 22.64 -6.46 -9.42
CA GLU A 354 22.81 -5.80 -10.72
C GLU A 354 23.61 -6.70 -11.65
N HIS A 355 22.89 -7.36 -12.56
CA HIS A 355 23.48 -8.26 -13.56
C HIS A 355 24.19 -7.48 -14.66
N VAL A 356 25.36 -7.96 -15.06
CA VAL A 356 26.09 -7.47 -16.22
C VAL A 356 25.51 -8.08 -17.49
N PHE A 357 24.77 -7.29 -18.26
CA PHE A 357 24.13 -7.75 -19.51
C PHE A 357 25.13 -8.00 -20.66
N GLU A 358 26.26 -7.29 -20.66
CA GLU A 358 27.33 -7.49 -21.64
C GLU A 358 28.65 -7.80 -20.95
N HIS A 359 29.11 -9.04 -21.12
CA HIS A 359 30.38 -9.50 -20.57
C HIS A 359 31.56 -8.67 -21.06
N GLY A 360 32.41 -8.23 -20.13
CA GLY A 360 33.61 -7.44 -20.44
C GLY A 360 34.61 -7.50 -19.29
N LEU A 361 35.90 -7.36 -19.59
CA LEU A 361 36.97 -7.37 -18.59
C LEU A 361 36.72 -6.31 -17.50
N GLY A 362 36.53 -6.76 -16.26
CA GLY A 362 36.23 -5.90 -15.10
C GLY A 362 34.76 -5.53 -14.90
N LYS A 363 33.82 -6.08 -15.70
CA LYS A 363 32.39 -6.03 -15.41
C LYS A 363 31.96 -7.32 -14.71
N GLU A 364 31.71 -7.24 -13.41
CA GLU A 364 31.17 -8.34 -12.60
C GLU A 364 29.75 -7.98 -12.11
N ASN A 365 28.94 -8.99 -11.79
CA ASN A 365 27.64 -8.76 -11.19
C ASN A 365 27.83 -8.11 -9.80
N VAL A 366 27.09 -7.04 -9.51
CA VAL A 366 27.25 -6.29 -8.26
C VAL A 366 25.99 -6.38 -7.41
N LEU A 367 26.11 -6.89 -6.19
CA LEU A 367 25.06 -6.76 -5.18
C LEU A 367 25.13 -5.36 -4.56
N LYS A 368 24.21 -4.48 -4.94
CA LYS A 368 24.03 -3.17 -4.32
C LYS A 368 23.30 -3.33 -2.99
N HIS A 369 23.88 -2.80 -1.92
CA HIS A 369 23.31 -2.75 -0.58
C HIS A 369 22.91 -1.32 -0.21
N GLY A 370 21.90 -1.19 0.64
CA GLY A 370 21.54 0.06 1.29
C GLY A 370 20.52 -0.15 2.40
N THR A 371 20.24 0.91 3.16
CA THR A 371 19.22 0.88 4.20
C THR A 371 18.01 1.70 3.76
N ALA A 372 16.82 1.11 3.91
CA ALA A 372 15.55 1.82 3.79
C ALA A 372 14.94 2.06 5.17
N CYS A 373 14.07 3.06 5.26
CA CYS A 373 13.37 3.38 6.50
C CYS A 373 11.99 3.98 6.21
N THR A 374 11.00 3.53 6.96
CA THR A 374 9.65 4.10 7.00
C THR A 374 9.33 4.49 8.43
N VAL A 375 8.92 5.73 8.64
CA VAL A 375 8.38 6.13 9.95
C VAL A 375 6.90 5.80 10.03
N PHE A 376 6.47 5.35 11.20
CA PHE A 376 5.08 5.02 11.48
C PHE A 376 4.59 5.85 12.67
N GLY A 377 3.37 6.39 12.54
CA GLY A 377 2.74 7.16 13.60
C GLY A 377 2.39 6.26 14.78
N LEU A 378 2.68 6.77 15.97
CA LEU A 378 2.32 6.16 17.24
C LEU A 378 0.96 6.72 17.69
N ASP A 379 0.03 5.83 18.01
CA ASP A 379 -1.30 6.18 18.49
C ASP A 379 -1.62 5.35 19.75
N ASN A 380 -2.58 5.79 20.56
CA ASN A 380 -2.92 5.20 21.87
C ASN A 380 -1.72 5.08 22.84
N CYS A 381 -0.82 6.07 22.81
CA CYS A 381 0.31 6.20 23.73
C CYS A 381 -0.05 7.11 24.92
N LYS A 382 0.27 6.68 26.14
CA LYS A 382 0.07 7.49 27.35
C LYS A 382 1.18 8.55 27.48
N PRO A 383 0.90 9.76 28.01
CA PRO A 383 1.93 10.76 28.27
C PRO A 383 3.07 10.20 29.14
N GLY A 384 4.32 10.42 28.73
CA GLY A 384 5.50 9.90 29.42
C GLY A 384 5.87 8.45 29.10
N ALA A 385 5.12 7.72 28.26
CA ALA A 385 5.46 6.34 27.88
C ALA A 385 6.90 6.20 27.34
N PHE A 386 7.35 7.14 26.49
CA PHE A 386 8.68 7.13 25.88
C PHE A 386 9.73 7.93 26.68
N HIS A 387 9.70 7.90 28.01
CA HIS A 387 10.65 8.64 28.85
C HIS A 387 11.99 7.89 29.03
N ALA A 388 13.08 8.43 28.47
CA ALA A 388 14.36 7.73 28.39
C ALA A 388 14.98 7.42 29.77
N ALA A 389 14.87 8.34 30.73
CA ALA A 389 15.46 8.15 32.05
C ALA A 389 14.77 7.04 32.87
N ASP A 390 13.48 6.73 32.62
CA ASP A 390 12.79 5.62 33.31
C ASP A 390 13.31 4.26 32.79
N HIS A 391 13.38 4.09 31.47
CA HIS A 391 13.96 2.88 30.87
C HIS A 391 15.44 2.69 31.26
N ILE A 392 16.26 3.75 31.20
CA ILE A 392 17.66 3.69 31.62
C ILE A 392 17.78 3.31 33.11
N ALA A 393 16.92 3.84 33.99
CA ALA A 393 16.91 3.46 35.39
C ALA A 393 16.55 1.98 35.61
N ARG A 394 15.56 1.44 34.88
CA ARG A 394 15.20 0.00 34.93
C ARG A 394 16.34 -0.91 34.48
N VAL A 395 17.03 -0.55 33.39
CA VAL A 395 18.21 -1.29 32.92
C VAL A 395 19.34 -1.25 33.98
N ILE A 396 19.57 -0.09 34.61
CA ILE A 396 20.56 0.07 35.69
C ILE A 396 20.18 -0.75 36.94
N ASN A 397 18.90 -0.82 37.29
CA ASN A 397 18.38 -1.63 38.41
C ASN A 397 18.61 -3.13 38.22
N GLN A 398 18.85 -3.59 36.98
CA GLN A 398 19.19 -4.98 36.66
C GLN A 398 18.12 -5.99 37.08
N GLU A 399 16.84 -5.62 37.04
CA GLU A 399 15.71 -6.52 37.33
C GLU A 399 15.72 -7.76 36.41
N ARG A 400 16.25 -7.62 35.18
CA ARG A 400 16.56 -8.70 34.24
C ARG A 400 17.40 -9.84 34.85
N GLN A 401 18.25 -9.59 35.85
CA GLN A 401 19.04 -10.63 36.53
C GLN A 401 18.20 -11.61 37.36
N SER A 402 16.92 -11.32 37.59
CA SER A 402 15.97 -12.28 38.19
C SER A 402 15.46 -13.34 37.21
N MET A 403 15.71 -13.18 35.90
CA MET A 403 15.29 -14.15 34.89
C MET A 403 16.02 -15.48 35.05
N THR A 404 15.25 -16.54 35.19
CA THR A 404 15.68 -17.94 35.08
C THR A 404 14.95 -18.63 33.91
N VAL A 405 15.46 -19.77 33.45
CA VAL A 405 14.81 -20.58 32.40
C VAL A 405 13.37 -20.92 32.80
N GLU A 406 13.19 -21.32 34.06
CA GLU A 406 11.88 -21.58 34.67
C GLU A 406 10.96 -20.36 34.61
N THR A 407 11.42 -19.15 34.98
CA THR A 407 10.55 -17.96 34.90
C THR A 407 10.15 -17.59 33.48
N ILE A 408 10.99 -17.87 32.47
CA ILE A 408 10.62 -17.67 31.06
C ILE A 408 9.61 -18.73 30.62
N TYR A 409 9.84 -20.00 30.97
CA TYR A 409 8.94 -21.10 30.66
C TYR A 409 7.56 -20.95 31.30
N SER A 410 7.51 -20.66 32.61
CA SER A 410 6.30 -20.37 33.38
C SER A 410 5.61 -19.05 33.00
N SER A 411 6.25 -18.18 32.19
CA SER A 411 5.60 -16.96 31.67
C SER A 411 4.74 -17.22 30.43
N ILE A 412 4.89 -18.39 29.78
CA ILE A 412 4.07 -18.80 28.64
C ILE A 412 2.74 -19.32 29.18
N GLU A 413 1.63 -18.78 28.69
CA GLU A 413 0.30 -19.27 29.07
C GLU A 413 -0.03 -20.55 28.30
N TRP A 414 0.55 -21.68 28.73
CA TRP A 414 0.40 -22.98 28.07
C TRP A 414 -1.06 -23.40 27.90
N GLU A 415 -1.93 -23.21 28.90
CA GLU A 415 -3.37 -23.49 28.78
C GLU A 415 -4.03 -22.64 27.68
N HIS A 416 -3.61 -21.40 27.49
CA HIS A 416 -4.10 -20.55 26.39
C HIS A 416 -3.61 -21.06 25.03
N MET A 417 -2.33 -21.44 24.93
CA MET A 417 -1.75 -22.01 23.71
C MET A 417 -2.37 -23.35 23.32
N ASP A 418 -2.71 -24.16 24.30
CA ASP A 418 -3.43 -25.42 24.15
C ASP A 418 -4.82 -25.19 23.54
N ASN A 419 -5.61 -24.28 24.11
CA ASN A 419 -6.93 -23.90 23.59
C ASN A 419 -6.87 -23.29 22.18
N ILE A 420 -5.82 -22.52 21.88
CA ILE A 420 -5.55 -21.98 20.53
C ILE A 420 -5.27 -23.11 19.53
N THR A 421 -4.51 -24.13 19.94
CA THR A 421 -4.16 -25.28 19.10
C THR A 421 -5.40 -26.12 18.78
N ASP A 422 -6.25 -26.39 19.79
CA ASP A 422 -7.53 -27.06 19.61
C ASP A 422 -8.41 -26.33 18.59
N LEU A 423 -8.51 -25.00 18.72
CA LEU A 423 -9.33 -24.17 17.84
C LEU A 423 -8.79 -24.15 16.40
N HIS A 424 -7.47 -24.22 16.19
CA HIS A 424 -6.88 -24.42 14.86
C HIS A 424 -7.19 -25.80 14.27
N PHE A 425 -7.20 -26.87 15.08
CA PHE A 425 -7.60 -28.19 14.61
C PHE A 425 -9.09 -28.24 14.21
N VAL A 426 -9.97 -27.56 14.97
CA VAL A 426 -11.37 -27.35 14.56
C VAL A 426 -11.45 -26.50 13.29
N ARG A 427 -10.64 -25.45 13.16
CA ARG A 427 -10.57 -24.61 11.95
C ARG A 427 -10.14 -25.41 10.71
N VAL A 428 -9.29 -26.41 10.85
CA VAL A 428 -8.92 -27.32 9.74
C VAL A 428 -10.11 -28.16 9.29
N ILE A 429 -10.82 -28.84 10.21
CA ILE A 429 -11.91 -29.75 9.82
C ILE A 429 -13.16 -29.01 9.33
N THR A 430 -13.45 -27.82 9.87
CA THR A 430 -14.55 -26.95 9.43
C THR A 430 -14.34 -26.37 8.03
N ASN A 431 -13.10 -25.99 7.68
CA ASN A 431 -12.74 -25.56 6.32
C ASN A 431 -12.68 -26.73 5.32
N PHE A 432 -12.35 -27.94 5.78
CA PHE A 432 -12.27 -29.13 4.92
C PHE A 432 -13.65 -29.70 4.58
N SER A 433 -14.57 -29.77 5.54
CA SER A 433 -15.90 -30.36 5.38
C SER A 433 -16.97 -29.30 5.05
N PRO A 434 -17.61 -29.35 3.85
CA PRO A 434 -18.64 -28.37 3.46
C PRO A 434 -19.83 -28.29 4.44
N HIS A 435 -20.16 -29.39 5.11
CA HIS A 435 -21.24 -29.45 6.09
C HIS A 435 -20.91 -28.69 7.38
N LEU A 436 -19.63 -28.60 7.76
CA LEU A 436 -19.17 -27.94 8.98
C LEU A 436 -18.82 -26.45 8.78
N ASN A 437 -18.74 -25.97 7.54
CA ASN A 437 -18.37 -24.58 7.22
C ASN A 437 -19.32 -23.51 7.83
N HIS A 438 -20.51 -23.91 8.29
CA HIS A 438 -21.40 -23.02 9.04
C HIS A 438 -20.89 -22.67 10.46
N LEU A 439 -19.90 -23.42 10.98
CA LEU A 439 -19.23 -23.17 12.25
C LEU A 439 -18.04 -22.22 12.14
N SER A 440 -17.53 -21.93 10.94
CA SER A 440 -16.31 -21.12 10.71
C SER A 440 -16.39 -19.74 11.39
N SER A 441 -17.53 -19.05 11.27
CA SER A 441 -17.78 -17.77 11.96
C SER A 441 -17.74 -17.87 13.49
N GLN A 442 -18.17 -19.01 14.07
CA GLN A 442 -18.10 -19.24 15.51
C GLN A 442 -16.65 -19.54 15.95
N VAL A 443 -15.89 -20.26 15.13
CA VAL A 443 -14.45 -20.50 15.33
C VAL A 443 -13.68 -19.17 15.32
N SER A 444 -13.89 -18.32 14.30
CA SER A 444 -13.29 -16.99 14.20
C SER A 444 -13.70 -16.10 15.39
N ALA A 445 -14.97 -16.14 15.81
CA ALA A 445 -15.44 -15.43 17.01
C ALA A 445 -14.75 -15.87 18.32
N ARG A 446 -14.37 -17.15 18.48
CA ARG A 446 -13.61 -17.64 19.66
C ARG A 446 -12.21 -17.01 19.73
N PHE A 447 -11.48 -16.95 18.61
CA PHE A 447 -10.20 -16.23 18.52
C PHE A 447 -10.32 -14.72 18.79
N HIS A 448 -11.49 -14.14 18.48
CA HIS A 448 -11.76 -12.71 18.65
C HIS A 448 -12.20 -12.31 20.05
N THR A 449 -12.63 -13.27 20.87
CA THR A 449 -13.27 -13.02 22.17
C THR A 449 -12.64 -13.84 23.29
N THR A 450 -12.96 -15.13 23.40
CA THR A 450 -12.54 -16.01 24.51
C THR A 450 -11.02 -16.22 24.55
N LEU A 451 -10.38 -16.28 23.37
CA LEU A 451 -8.94 -16.47 23.22
C LEU A 451 -8.22 -15.21 22.71
N ALA A 452 -8.82 -14.02 22.82
CA ALA A 452 -8.12 -12.78 22.51
C ALA A 452 -7.18 -12.38 23.65
N LYS A 453 -5.96 -11.92 23.35
CA LYS A 453 -5.03 -11.39 24.39
C LYS A 453 -4.85 -9.88 24.33
N HIS A 454 -4.30 -9.36 23.23
CA HIS A 454 -4.12 -7.92 23.03
C HIS A 454 -4.42 -7.58 21.58
N ARG A 455 -5.70 -7.35 21.28
CA ARG A 455 -6.16 -7.02 19.93
C ARG A 455 -6.04 -5.52 19.66
N LEU A 456 -5.46 -5.19 18.51
CA LEU A 456 -5.37 -3.84 17.99
C LEU A 456 -6.70 -3.37 17.41
N GLU A 457 -7.03 -2.11 17.66
CA GLU A 457 -8.18 -1.45 17.02
C GLU A 457 -7.95 -1.36 15.50
N PRO A 458 -8.93 -1.71 14.64
CA PRO A 458 -8.81 -1.60 13.19
C PRO A 458 -8.73 -0.12 12.78
N ARG A 459 -7.50 0.37 12.66
CA ARG A 459 -7.17 1.77 12.39
C ARG A 459 -6.10 1.84 11.30
N LYS A 460 -6.20 2.83 10.42
CA LYS A 460 -5.18 3.03 9.38
C LYS A 460 -3.93 3.65 9.99
N THR A 461 -2.81 2.94 9.92
CA THR A 461 -1.52 3.44 10.42
C THR A 461 -1.04 4.63 9.58
N ARG A 462 -0.60 5.70 10.24
CA ARG A 462 0.07 6.83 9.60
C ARG A 462 1.48 6.39 9.19
N LEU A 463 1.88 6.56 7.93
CA LEU A 463 3.18 6.13 7.43
C LEU A 463 3.82 7.22 6.58
N GLN A 464 5.13 7.42 6.74
CA GLN A 464 5.96 8.24 5.84
C GLN A 464 7.28 7.52 5.54
N PRO A 465 7.47 7.00 4.31
CA PRO A 465 8.76 6.52 3.84
C PRO A 465 9.80 7.66 3.81
N LEU A 466 11.04 7.34 4.15
CA LEU A 466 12.17 8.27 4.07
C LEU A 466 13.01 7.97 2.81
N GLY A 467 13.92 8.88 2.46
CA GLY A 467 14.92 8.63 1.43
C GLY A 467 15.96 7.62 1.92
N THR A 468 16.22 6.58 1.13
CA THR A 468 17.20 5.52 1.39
C THR A 468 18.64 6.04 1.45
N ASN A 469 19.57 5.26 2.00
CA ASN A 469 21.02 5.51 1.92
C ASN A 469 21.80 4.22 1.57
N THR A 470 23.02 4.34 1.07
CA THR A 470 23.91 3.17 0.79
C THR A 470 24.57 2.57 2.04
N GLU A 471 24.30 3.13 3.22
CA GLU A 471 24.92 2.67 4.46
C GLU A 471 24.53 1.22 4.77
N GLN A 472 25.52 0.39 5.11
CA GLN A 472 25.27 -1.01 5.42
C GLN A 472 24.76 -1.13 6.86
N GLN A 473 23.46 -1.44 7.02
CA GLN A 473 22.82 -1.68 8.32
C GLN A 473 23.53 -2.76 9.16
N MET A 474 24.21 -3.70 8.49
CA MET A 474 24.91 -4.81 9.13
C MET A 474 26.30 -4.43 9.68
N GLU A 475 26.82 -3.27 9.30
CA GLU A 475 28.00 -2.68 9.91
C GLU A 475 27.63 -1.67 11.00
N ASN A 476 28.35 -1.71 12.12
CA ASN A 476 28.12 -0.78 13.23
C ASN A 476 28.29 0.70 12.84
N LYS A 477 29.19 1.02 11.91
CA LYS A 477 29.38 2.40 11.43
C LYS A 477 28.27 2.80 10.44
N GLY A 478 27.97 1.92 9.48
CA GLY A 478 26.92 2.14 8.47
C GLY A 478 25.57 2.39 9.12
N TYR A 479 25.11 1.49 9.98
CA TYR A 479 23.88 1.67 10.75
C TYR A 479 23.83 3.06 11.43
N GLN A 480 24.90 3.47 12.10
CA GLN A 480 24.92 4.75 12.83
C GLN A 480 24.85 5.98 11.91
N ALA A 481 25.46 5.92 10.73
CA ALA A 481 25.37 6.97 9.73
C ALA A 481 23.97 7.01 9.11
N GLY A 482 23.43 5.85 8.73
CA GLY A 482 22.09 5.71 8.14
C GLY A 482 20.98 6.19 9.09
N PHE A 483 21.03 5.82 10.37
CA PHE A 483 20.04 6.29 11.35
C PHE A 483 20.15 7.79 11.67
N ARG A 484 21.36 8.35 11.72
CA ARG A 484 21.53 9.81 11.85
C ARG A 484 21.00 10.57 10.64
N ASP A 485 21.11 9.97 9.44
CA ASP A 485 20.50 10.52 8.24
C ASP A 485 18.96 10.47 8.31
N PHE A 486 18.37 9.33 8.70
CA PHE A 486 16.92 9.24 8.89
C PHE A 486 16.40 10.23 9.95
N ASP A 487 17.08 10.36 11.09
CA ASP A 487 16.70 11.29 12.16
C ASP A 487 16.80 12.76 11.69
N LYS A 488 17.82 13.09 10.88
CA LYS A 488 17.94 14.38 10.19
C LYS A 488 16.80 14.60 9.17
N GLN A 489 16.38 13.56 8.44
CA GLN A 489 15.23 13.65 7.54
C GLN A 489 13.94 13.91 8.32
N MET A 490 13.73 13.26 9.47
CA MET A 490 12.62 13.50 10.41
C MET A 490 12.68 14.86 11.10
N GLY A 491 13.84 15.51 11.17
CA GLY A 491 14.05 16.77 11.88
C GLY A 491 14.17 16.62 13.39
N ILE A 492 14.62 15.46 13.86
CA ILE A 492 14.95 15.22 15.27
C ILE A 492 16.15 16.11 15.66
N GLU A 493 15.97 16.90 16.70
CA GLU A 493 17.03 17.74 17.28
C GLU A 493 17.61 17.01 18.53
N PRO A 494 18.86 16.53 18.49
CA PRO A 494 19.43 15.71 19.56
C PRO A 494 19.33 16.35 20.95
N GLU A 495 19.65 17.64 21.06
CA GLU A 495 19.70 18.38 22.32
C GLU A 495 18.31 18.54 22.97
N LYS A 496 17.24 18.49 22.18
CA LYS A 496 15.85 18.53 22.67
C LYS A 496 15.28 17.14 22.93
N SER A 497 15.88 16.10 22.35
CA SER A 497 15.39 14.72 22.35
C SER A 497 16.11 13.80 23.34
N ASP A 498 17.11 14.33 24.08
CA ASP A 498 17.99 13.58 24.98
C ASP A 498 17.23 12.85 26.12
N ASN A 499 16.00 13.27 26.44
CA ASN A 499 15.11 12.64 27.43
C ASN A 499 14.02 11.73 26.83
N LEU A 500 13.94 11.60 25.51
CA LEU A 500 12.90 10.85 24.79
C LEU A 500 13.46 9.55 24.18
N LEU A 501 12.69 8.47 24.27
CA LEU A 501 13.03 7.19 23.65
C LEU A 501 12.75 7.20 22.15
N SER A 502 13.78 6.86 21.38
CA SER A 502 13.71 6.55 19.97
C SER A 502 13.39 5.06 19.81
N TRP A 503 12.18 4.73 19.35
CA TRP A 503 11.83 3.35 18.99
C TRP A 503 12.21 3.07 17.54
N ASN A 504 13.11 2.11 17.36
CA ASN A 504 13.57 1.62 16.08
C ASN A 504 13.22 0.14 15.97
N ARG A 505 12.80 -0.29 14.79
CA ARG A 505 12.44 -1.66 14.48
C ARG A 505 13.28 -2.16 13.30
N GLY A 506 13.56 -3.46 13.30
CA GLY A 506 14.42 -4.12 12.33
C GLY A 506 15.70 -4.70 12.96
N ASP A 507 16.36 -5.56 12.21
CA ASP A 507 17.22 -6.60 12.78
C ASP A 507 18.70 -6.18 12.90
N GLY A 508 18.94 -4.89 13.16
CA GLY A 508 20.28 -4.29 13.28
C GLY A 508 20.67 -3.74 14.67
N LEU A 509 19.74 -3.09 15.39
CA LEU A 509 20.10 -2.20 16.51
C LEU A 509 20.62 -2.93 17.76
N THR A 510 20.16 -4.16 18.04
CA THR A 510 20.56 -4.90 19.24
C THR A 510 22.07 -5.16 19.29
N ARG A 511 22.73 -5.29 18.12
CA ARG A 511 24.18 -5.45 18.00
C ARG A 511 24.97 -4.20 18.42
N LEU A 512 24.36 -3.02 18.37
CA LEU A 512 25.01 -1.74 18.63
C LEU A 512 24.98 -1.27 20.08
N LYS A 513 23.95 -1.66 20.85
CA LYS A 513 23.76 -1.19 22.23
C LYS A 513 25.02 -1.37 23.08
N HIS A 514 25.76 -2.46 22.87
CA HIS A 514 26.94 -2.82 23.67
C HIS A 514 28.24 -2.06 23.32
N ILE A 515 28.31 -1.33 22.20
CA ILE A 515 29.61 -0.94 21.60
C ILE A 515 30.04 0.50 21.91
N GLN A 516 29.13 1.43 22.22
CA GLN A 516 29.45 2.88 22.31
C GLN A 516 28.88 3.63 23.53
N VAL A 517 28.70 2.93 24.67
CA VAL A 517 28.25 3.53 25.93
C VAL A 517 29.16 4.68 26.40
N THR A 518 30.45 4.64 26.04
CA THR A 518 31.50 5.59 26.48
C THR A 518 31.36 7.03 26.00
N THR A 519 30.37 7.37 25.15
CA THR A 519 30.16 8.77 24.70
C THR A 519 29.18 9.54 25.60
N LYS A 520 29.54 10.79 25.94
CA LYS A 520 28.81 11.61 26.93
C LYS A 520 27.39 12.03 26.51
N ASN A 521 27.10 12.06 25.21
CA ASN A 521 25.80 12.44 24.67
C ASN A 521 24.92 11.17 24.52
N ILE A 522 23.71 11.19 25.09
CA ILE A 522 22.80 10.03 25.15
C ILE A 522 22.35 9.64 23.73
N TYR A 523 21.94 10.63 22.93
CA TYR A 523 21.55 10.42 21.54
C TYR A 523 22.68 9.81 20.69
N THR A 524 23.91 10.30 20.77
CA THR A 524 25.03 9.75 19.97
C THR A 524 25.48 8.36 20.41
N SER A 525 25.25 8.00 21.68
CA SER A 525 25.48 6.65 22.21
C SER A 525 24.28 5.70 22.03
N TYR A 526 23.18 6.17 21.44
CA TYR A 526 21.92 5.42 21.28
C TYR A 526 21.38 4.88 22.62
N ARG A 527 21.70 5.51 23.76
CA ARG A 527 21.23 5.08 25.09
C ARG A 527 19.74 5.34 25.32
N ASN A 528 19.18 6.29 24.59
CA ASN A 528 17.74 6.50 24.48
C ASN A 528 17.10 5.72 23.33
N ALA A 529 17.74 4.68 22.77
CA ALA A 529 17.18 3.89 21.69
C ALA A 529 16.70 2.51 22.16
N ILE A 530 15.43 2.21 21.92
CA ILE A 530 14.88 0.85 22.06
C ILE A 530 14.78 0.18 20.69
N SER A 531 14.98 -1.14 20.69
CA SER A 531 14.96 -2.00 19.51
C SER A 531 13.91 -3.07 19.71
N THR A 532 13.13 -3.36 18.67
CA THR A 532 12.34 -4.60 18.58
C THR A 532 12.63 -5.24 17.22
N PRO A 533 12.88 -6.56 17.16
CA PRO A 533 13.07 -7.27 15.90
C PRO A 533 11.79 -7.24 15.06
N GLU A 534 11.91 -7.41 13.75
CA GLU A 534 10.74 -7.51 12.89
C GLU A 534 10.14 -8.92 12.86
N THR A 535 8.82 -8.97 12.83
CA THR A 535 8.08 -10.22 13.03
C THR A 535 8.13 -11.11 11.79
N TRP A 536 8.19 -10.56 10.57
CA TRP A 536 8.28 -11.37 9.36
C TRP A 536 9.62 -12.09 9.26
N HIS A 537 10.74 -11.38 9.47
CA HIS A 537 12.08 -11.97 9.52
C HIS A 537 12.20 -13.08 10.58
N THR A 538 11.67 -12.82 11.78
CA THR A 538 11.61 -13.82 12.87
C THR A 538 10.80 -15.06 12.47
N LYS A 539 9.60 -14.84 11.89
CA LYS A 539 8.67 -15.90 11.41
C LYS A 539 9.24 -16.71 10.25
N SER A 540 9.94 -16.06 9.32
CA SER A 540 10.62 -16.67 8.18
C SER A 540 11.79 -17.54 8.65
N THR A 541 12.60 -17.03 9.58
CA THR A 541 13.74 -17.79 10.14
C THR A 541 13.27 -19.04 10.91
N GLN A 542 12.18 -18.95 11.68
CA GLN A 542 11.63 -20.13 12.34
C GLN A 542 11.05 -21.14 11.34
N LEU A 543 10.36 -20.68 10.29
CA LEU A 543 9.84 -21.56 9.23
C LEU A 543 10.97 -22.32 8.55
N ASN A 544 12.07 -21.64 8.22
CA ASN A 544 13.25 -22.26 7.61
C ASN A 544 13.89 -23.27 8.58
N SER A 545 14.07 -22.90 9.85
CA SER A 545 14.58 -23.80 10.90
C SER A 545 13.75 -25.08 11.02
N ALA A 546 12.42 -24.96 11.03
CA ALA A 546 11.50 -26.10 11.11
C ALA A 546 11.48 -26.91 9.79
N ALA A 547 11.46 -26.24 8.63
CA ALA A 547 11.50 -26.91 7.33
C ALA A 547 12.77 -27.76 7.18
N THR A 548 13.95 -27.22 7.48
CA THR A 548 15.22 -27.97 7.46
C THR A 548 15.22 -29.11 8.48
N ASN A 549 14.69 -28.90 9.70
CA ASN A 549 14.59 -29.92 10.75
C ASN A 549 13.78 -31.15 10.33
N HIS A 550 12.67 -30.92 9.63
CA HIS A 550 11.70 -31.96 9.24
C HIS A 550 11.83 -32.41 7.77
N TYR A 551 12.83 -31.91 7.02
CA TYR A 551 12.97 -32.25 5.60
C TYR A 551 13.39 -33.72 5.39
N GLY A 552 14.36 -34.18 6.18
CA GLY A 552 14.97 -35.50 6.02
C GLY A 552 15.79 -35.66 4.72
N PRO A 553 16.36 -36.85 4.46
CA PRO A 553 17.13 -37.10 3.24
C PRO A 553 16.33 -36.89 1.96
N ALA A 554 16.93 -36.40 0.88
CA ALA A 554 16.20 -36.03 -0.35
C ALA A 554 15.32 -37.16 -0.96
N ALA A 555 15.73 -38.41 -0.79
CA ALA A 555 15.00 -39.62 -1.19
C ALA A 555 14.51 -40.45 0.02
N SER A 556 14.11 -39.79 1.11
CA SER A 556 13.66 -40.44 2.34
C SER A 556 12.49 -41.41 2.11
N PRO A 557 12.53 -42.65 2.65
CA PRO A 557 11.36 -43.52 2.73
C PRO A 557 10.40 -43.12 3.86
N ASP A 558 10.85 -42.29 4.81
CA ASP A 558 10.13 -41.95 6.04
C ASP A 558 8.90 -41.06 5.77
N PRO A 559 7.66 -41.51 6.03
CA PRO A 559 6.44 -40.71 5.79
C PRO A 559 6.33 -39.48 6.69
N SER A 560 7.04 -39.41 7.82
CA SER A 560 7.10 -38.22 8.67
C SER A 560 7.93 -37.08 8.07
N SER A 561 8.80 -37.38 7.10
CA SER A 561 9.68 -36.39 6.47
C SER A 561 8.99 -35.57 5.36
N LEU A 562 9.35 -34.29 5.22
CA LEU A 562 8.79 -33.42 4.17
C LEU A 562 9.31 -33.78 2.78
N SER A 563 10.51 -34.36 2.65
CA SER A 563 11.03 -34.91 1.39
C SER A 563 10.11 -35.99 0.83
N ARG A 564 9.74 -36.99 1.63
CA ARG A 564 8.79 -38.05 1.25
C ARG A 564 7.43 -37.48 0.85
N SER A 565 6.94 -36.51 1.60
CA SER A 565 5.67 -35.81 1.31
C SER A 565 5.73 -35.04 -0.03
N SER A 566 6.79 -34.27 -0.26
CA SER A 566 7.00 -33.48 -1.49
C SER A 566 7.12 -34.36 -2.73
N ASN A 567 7.87 -35.46 -2.62
CA ASN A 567 8.05 -36.44 -3.68
C ASN A 567 6.71 -37.16 -4.02
N ALA A 568 5.90 -37.50 -3.02
CA ALA A 568 4.61 -38.15 -3.23
C ALA A 568 3.58 -37.22 -3.91
N ALA A 569 3.55 -35.94 -3.54
CA ALA A 569 2.66 -34.95 -4.13
C ALA A 569 3.20 -34.28 -5.42
N ASN A 570 4.43 -34.62 -5.86
CA ASN A 570 5.13 -34.02 -6.99
C ASN A 570 5.24 -32.47 -6.89
N MET A 571 5.60 -31.97 -5.70
CA MET A 571 5.66 -30.54 -5.40
C MET A 571 7.11 -30.05 -5.26
N LYS A 572 7.43 -28.88 -5.83
CA LYS A 572 8.69 -28.18 -5.53
C LYS A 572 8.65 -27.65 -4.08
N ARG A 573 9.81 -27.68 -3.40
CA ARG A 573 9.96 -27.23 -2.01
C ARG A 573 9.66 -25.73 -1.87
N PRO A 574 9.13 -25.25 -0.73
CA PRO A 574 8.17 -25.89 0.18
C PRO A 574 6.73 -25.46 -0.18
N THR A 575 5.75 -26.30 0.09
CA THR A 575 4.33 -25.95 -0.06
C THR A 575 3.55 -26.33 1.19
N ASP A 576 2.26 -25.98 1.26
CA ASP A 576 1.41 -26.22 2.43
C ASP A 576 1.02 -27.70 2.60
N LEU A 577 1.99 -28.50 3.06
CA LEU A 577 1.87 -29.93 3.32
C LEU A 577 1.25 -30.24 4.70
N LYS A 578 0.83 -29.20 5.46
CA LYS A 578 0.56 -29.25 6.91
C LYS A 578 -0.82 -29.81 7.22
N THR A 579 -1.84 -29.40 6.46
CA THR A 579 -3.25 -29.71 6.69
C THR A 579 -3.58 -31.20 6.61
N SER A 580 -2.86 -31.96 5.78
CA SER A 580 -3.12 -33.40 5.57
C SER A 580 -2.83 -34.27 6.81
N ARG A 581 -1.91 -33.84 7.68
CA ARG A 581 -1.57 -34.57 8.92
C ARG A 581 -2.64 -34.38 9.99
N VAL A 582 -3.07 -33.13 10.21
CA VAL A 582 -4.19 -32.80 11.11
C VAL A 582 -5.47 -33.55 10.69
N LEU A 583 -5.75 -33.65 9.39
CA LEU A 583 -6.88 -34.43 8.87
C LEU A 583 -6.73 -35.94 9.12
N ASP A 584 -5.53 -36.51 9.06
CA ASP A 584 -5.34 -37.93 9.41
C ASP A 584 -5.55 -38.19 10.92
N CYS A 585 -5.16 -37.25 11.80
CA CYS A 585 -5.48 -37.32 13.22
C CYS A 585 -7.00 -37.25 13.47
N TRP A 586 -7.72 -36.35 12.79
CA TRP A 586 -9.20 -36.31 12.83
C TRP A 586 -9.81 -37.63 12.36
N ARG A 587 -9.28 -38.22 11.29
CA ARG A 587 -9.73 -39.52 10.77
C ARG A 587 -9.62 -40.62 11.83
N LEU A 588 -8.51 -40.67 12.56
CA LEU A 588 -8.30 -41.66 13.62
C LEU A 588 -9.20 -41.43 14.85
N VAL A 589 -9.35 -40.18 15.31
CA VAL A 589 -10.16 -39.87 16.49
C VAL A 589 -11.66 -40.07 16.24
N LEU A 590 -12.15 -39.78 15.04
CA LEU A 590 -13.54 -40.03 14.64
C LEU A 590 -13.83 -41.49 14.24
N GLY A 591 -12.81 -42.36 14.16
CA GLY A 591 -12.98 -43.77 13.78
C GLY A 591 -13.30 -43.99 12.29
N CYS A 592 -12.78 -43.12 11.40
CA CYS A 592 -13.13 -43.10 9.98
C CYS A 592 -12.17 -43.94 9.13
N ASP A 593 -12.51 -45.21 8.86
CA ASP A 593 -11.64 -46.12 8.09
C ASP A 593 -11.61 -45.84 6.57
N THR A 594 -12.55 -45.06 6.02
CA THR A 594 -12.69 -44.81 4.57
C THR A 594 -12.28 -43.39 4.18
N ASP A 595 -13.20 -42.43 4.30
CA ASP A 595 -13.08 -41.02 3.88
C ASP A 595 -13.78 -40.11 4.91
N LEU A 596 -13.11 -39.03 5.33
CA LEU A 596 -13.66 -38.04 6.25
C LEU A 596 -14.87 -37.29 5.67
N LEU A 597 -14.90 -37.04 4.35
CA LEU A 597 -16.03 -36.34 3.74
C LEU A 597 -17.28 -37.22 3.74
N ALA A 598 -17.13 -38.50 3.41
CA ALA A 598 -18.22 -39.48 3.47
C ALA A 598 -18.78 -39.64 4.89
N HIS A 599 -17.93 -39.61 5.92
CA HIS A 599 -18.40 -39.62 7.31
C HIS A 599 -19.31 -38.42 7.64
N PHE A 600 -18.95 -37.21 7.22
CA PHE A 600 -19.82 -36.04 7.42
C PHE A 600 -21.06 -36.03 6.51
N ASP A 601 -21.00 -36.63 5.32
CA ASP A 601 -22.20 -36.87 4.49
C ASP A 601 -23.19 -37.81 5.21
N GLU A 602 -22.70 -38.87 5.86
CA GLU A 602 -23.53 -39.81 6.65
C GLU A 602 -24.10 -39.12 7.91
N LEU A 603 -23.29 -38.38 8.67
CA LEU A 603 -23.78 -37.61 9.83
C LEU A 603 -24.81 -36.55 9.43
N ALA A 604 -24.62 -35.85 8.31
CA ALA A 604 -25.59 -34.91 7.77
C ALA A 604 -26.89 -35.60 7.33
N ALA A 605 -26.81 -36.79 6.71
CA ALA A 605 -27.98 -37.58 6.33
C ALA A 605 -28.79 -38.09 7.54
N HIS A 606 -28.18 -38.16 8.72
CA HIS A 606 -28.79 -38.57 9.99
C HIS A 606 -29.11 -37.40 10.95
N ASP A 607 -28.89 -36.14 10.55
CA ASP A 607 -29.06 -34.94 11.39
C ASP A 607 -28.27 -35.02 12.72
N CYS A 608 -27.05 -35.59 12.62
CA CYS A 608 -26.15 -35.89 13.73
C CYS A 608 -24.77 -35.21 13.56
N LEU A 609 -24.74 -34.04 12.92
CA LEU A 609 -23.51 -33.25 12.80
C LEU A 609 -23.06 -32.73 14.19
N PRO A 610 -21.75 -32.76 14.50
CA PRO A 610 -21.23 -32.32 15.79
C PRO A 610 -21.36 -30.80 15.94
N THR A 611 -21.55 -30.35 17.18
CA THR A 611 -21.48 -28.93 17.54
C THR A 611 -20.02 -28.46 17.65
N LEU A 612 -19.83 -27.14 17.77
CA LEU A 612 -18.49 -26.57 18.00
C LEU A 612 -17.85 -27.11 19.29
N GLU A 613 -18.62 -27.30 20.35
CA GLU A 613 -18.09 -27.79 21.63
C GLU A 613 -17.72 -29.28 21.56
N ASP A 614 -18.50 -30.10 20.83
CA ASP A 614 -18.13 -31.50 20.55
C ASP A 614 -16.82 -31.59 19.76
N LEU A 615 -16.64 -30.72 18.75
CA LEU A 615 -15.41 -30.63 17.98
C LEU A 615 -14.23 -30.14 18.83
N LEU A 616 -14.42 -29.20 19.75
CA LEU A 616 -13.36 -28.75 20.67
C LEU A 616 -12.96 -29.86 21.65
N GLU A 617 -13.91 -30.65 22.16
CA GLU A 617 -13.60 -31.83 22.98
C GLU A 617 -12.76 -32.84 22.20
N GLN A 618 -13.12 -33.16 20.95
CA GLN A 618 -12.29 -34.05 20.12
C GLN A 618 -10.94 -33.44 19.73
N ALA A 619 -10.88 -32.14 19.48
CA ALA A 619 -9.63 -31.44 19.16
C ALA A 619 -8.64 -31.48 20.34
N SER A 620 -9.12 -31.33 21.58
CA SER A 620 -8.28 -31.48 22.78
C SER A 620 -7.66 -32.88 22.91
N ILE A 621 -8.38 -33.93 22.49
CA ILE A 621 -7.85 -35.30 22.41
C ILE A 621 -6.78 -35.40 21.31
N ILE A 622 -7.00 -34.75 20.16
CA ILE A 622 -6.01 -34.71 19.07
C ILE A 622 -4.73 -33.98 19.53
N ARG A 623 -4.85 -32.85 20.24
CA ARG A 623 -3.69 -32.12 20.79
C ARG A 623 -2.91 -32.97 21.78
N GLU A 624 -3.57 -33.50 22.81
CA GLU A 624 -2.96 -34.34 23.85
C GLU A 624 -2.31 -35.62 23.30
N ARG A 625 -2.78 -36.13 22.17
CA ARG A 625 -2.17 -37.27 21.48
C ARG A 625 -1.07 -36.88 20.50
N TYR A 626 -1.20 -35.78 19.76
CA TYR A 626 -0.42 -35.60 18.52
C TYR A 626 0.28 -34.24 18.36
N ALA A 627 0.12 -33.29 19.29
CA ALA A 627 0.68 -31.95 19.15
C ALA A 627 1.09 -31.30 20.48
N CYS A 628 1.71 -32.10 21.36
CA CYS A 628 2.29 -31.61 22.61
C CYS A 628 3.60 -32.34 22.93
N GLN A 629 4.35 -31.80 23.90
CA GLN A 629 5.64 -32.33 24.33
C GLN A 629 5.52 -33.73 24.97
N THR A 630 4.50 -33.95 25.81
CA THR A 630 4.27 -35.25 26.46
C THR A 630 3.91 -36.34 25.46
N ALA A 631 3.21 -36.02 24.36
CA ALA A 631 2.95 -36.96 23.28
C ALA A 631 4.24 -37.37 22.54
N TYR A 632 5.17 -36.43 22.33
CA TYR A 632 6.46 -36.72 21.74
C TYR A 632 7.28 -37.66 22.65
N GLU A 633 7.32 -37.39 23.95
CA GLU A 633 7.96 -38.23 24.96
C GLU A 633 7.32 -39.63 25.02
N GLN A 634 5.99 -39.73 25.13
CA GLN A 634 5.24 -41.01 25.12
C GLN A 634 5.47 -41.82 23.83
N SER A 635 5.74 -41.19 22.69
CA SER A 635 6.08 -41.90 21.44
C SER A 635 7.52 -42.45 21.42
N LEU A 636 8.36 -42.01 22.35
CA LEU A 636 9.75 -42.42 22.59
C LEU A 636 9.94 -43.14 23.93
N ASP A 637 8.86 -43.49 24.64
CA ASP A 637 8.86 -44.41 25.78
C ASP A 637 7.67 -45.37 25.67
N LYS A 638 7.96 -46.59 25.24
CA LYS A 638 6.96 -47.65 25.12
C LYS A 638 6.28 -48.02 26.45
N LEU A 639 6.96 -47.92 27.60
CA LEU A 639 6.33 -48.22 28.89
C LEU A 639 5.29 -47.14 29.25
N GLU A 640 5.55 -45.89 28.88
CA GLU A 640 4.59 -44.80 29.00
C GLU A 640 3.39 -45.00 28.05
N GLN A 641 3.62 -45.32 26.77
CA GLN A 641 2.55 -45.69 25.82
C GLN A 641 1.74 -46.93 26.28
N ASP A 642 2.38 -47.94 26.87
CA ASP A 642 1.69 -49.11 27.40
C ASP A 642 0.78 -48.75 28.58
N GLY A 643 1.25 -47.88 29.48
CA GLY A 643 0.51 -47.36 30.63
C GLY A 643 -0.47 -46.21 30.33
N ALA A 644 -0.42 -45.63 29.13
CA ALA A 644 -1.20 -44.45 28.77
C ALA A 644 -2.71 -44.65 28.88
N SER A 645 -3.41 -43.57 29.26
CA SER A 645 -4.88 -43.56 29.35
C SER A 645 -5.52 -43.72 27.97
N SER A 646 -6.76 -44.24 27.88
CA SER A 646 -7.47 -44.29 26.59
C SER A 646 -7.63 -42.93 25.88
N ARG A 647 -7.47 -41.81 26.61
CA ARG A 647 -7.48 -40.45 26.05
C ARG A 647 -6.15 -40.09 25.38
N THR A 648 -5.01 -40.46 25.96
CA THR A 648 -3.66 -40.10 25.46
C THR A 648 -2.96 -41.22 24.68
N LYS A 649 -3.43 -42.46 24.79
CA LYS A 649 -2.82 -43.64 24.15
C LYS A 649 -2.98 -43.60 22.63
N PHE A 650 -1.89 -43.88 21.92
CA PHE A 650 -1.89 -44.01 20.47
C PHE A 650 -2.63 -45.28 20.02
N PRO A 651 -3.34 -45.26 18.88
CA PRO A 651 -3.81 -46.48 18.23
C PRO A 651 -2.61 -47.36 17.83
N GLU A 652 -2.69 -48.66 18.09
CA GLU A 652 -1.68 -49.62 17.66
C GLU A 652 -1.75 -49.85 16.14
N SER A 653 -0.59 -49.87 15.49
CA SER A 653 -0.44 -50.12 14.06
C SER A 653 -0.88 -51.54 13.67
N SER A 654 -1.60 -51.70 12.56
CA SER A 654 -1.96 -53.03 12.03
C SER A 654 -0.81 -53.72 11.29
N LYS A 655 0.17 -52.93 10.81
CA LYS A 655 1.39 -53.44 10.17
C LYS A 655 2.43 -53.91 11.20
N GLN A 656 2.96 -55.11 11.00
CA GLN A 656 4.10 -55.61 11.78
C GLN A 656 5.40 -54.85 11.44
N THR A 657 6.26 -54.67 12.45
CA THR A 657 7.59 -54.06 12.29
C THR A 657 8.43 -54.89 11.33
N PRO A 658 9.08 -54.29 10.30
CA PRO A 658 10.01 -55.01 9.44
C PRO A 658 11.13 -55.63 10.27
N ALA A 659 11.42 -56.92 10.05
CA ALA A 659 12.60 -57.55 10.65
C ALA A 659 13.86 -56.81 10.19
N THR A 660 14.81 -56.64 11.11
CA THR A 660 16.10 -55.97 10.90
C THR A 660 16.72 -56.36 9.56
N ALA A 661 17.07 -55.38 8.73
CA ALA A 661 17.81 -55.64 7.50
C ALA A 661 19.14 -56.35 7.87
N PRO A 662 19.46 -57.51 7.26
CA PRO A 662 20.69 -58.22 7.57
C PRO A 662 21.91 -57.42 7.15
N ASP A 663 23.02 -57.61 7.87
CA ASP A 663 24.30 -56.92 7.62
C ASP A 663 24.67 -56.91 6.12
N ALA A 664 24.86 -55.71 5.58
CA ALA A 664 25.46 -55.51 4.27
C ALA A 664 26.98 -55.77 4.32
N SER A 665 27.36 -57.04 4.49
CA SER A 665 28.76 -57.50 4.51
C SER A 665 28.99 -58.84 3.79
N ALA A 666 28.21 -59.15 2.74
CA ALA A 666 28.56 -60.17 1.75
C ALA A 666 27.71 -60.07 0.46
N ALA A 667 28.29 -59.55 -0.64
CA ALA A 667 28.01 -59.98 -2.02
C ALA A 667 28.80 -59.12 -3.06
N GLU A 668 30.11 -59.31 -3.15
CA GLU A 668 30.79 -59.16 -4.45
C GLU A 668 30.68 -60.50 -5.18
N SER A 669 30.06 -60.53 -6.37
CA SER A 669 30.51 -61.28 -7.57
C SER A 669 29.43 -61.34 -8.67
N ASP A 670 29.88 -61.00 -9.88
CA ASP A 670 29.52 -61.57 -11.19
C ASP A 670 28.05 -61.84 -11.55
N ALA A 671 27.51 -61.12 -12.54
CA ALA A 671 27.65 -61.53 -13.95
C ALA A 671 26.94 -60.59 -14.95
N ASP A 672 27.51 -60.50 -16.16
CA ASP A 672 26.95 -59.86 -17.36
C ASP A 672 25.51 -60.31 -17.73
N THR A 673 24.73 -59.51 -18.48
CA THR A 673 24.71 -59.55 -19.98
C THR A 673 23.79 -58.46 -20.61
N ASP A 674 24.14 -58.06 -21.84
CA ASP A 674 23.31 -57.50 -22.92
C ASP A 674 22.74 -56.06 -22.86
N MET A 675 23.56 -55.12 -23.35
CA MET A 675 23.16 -54.00 -24.22
C MET A 675 22.76 -54.52 -25.63
N PRO A 676 21.83 -53.87 -26.37
CA PRO A 676 22.23 -52.76 -27.27
C PRO A 676 21.16 -51.66 -27.47
N GLY A 677 21.47 -50.42 -27.89
CA GLY A 677 22.77 -49.79 -28.21
C GLY A 677 22.61 -48.64 -29.23
N LEU A 678 23.71 -47.93 -29.52
CA LEU A 678 23.96 -47.02 -30.68
C LEU A 678 23.11 -45.71 -30.74
N ASP A 679 23.61 -44.52 -31.08
CA ASP A 679 24.95 -43.94 -31.33
C ASP A 679 24.95 -42.50 -30.69
N ASP A 680 25.97 -41.63 -30.66
CA ASP A 680 27.28 -41.52 -31.35
C ASP A 680 28.27 -40.67 -30.49
N ILE A 681 29.54 -40.54 -30.91
CA ILE A 681 30.60 -39.63 -30.35
C ILE A 681 31.35 -38.98 -31.55
N PRO A 682 32.08 -37.83 -31.45
CA PRO A 682 33.42 -37.72 -30.79
C PRO A 682 33.58 -36.41 -29.97
N ASP A 683 34.33 -36.34 -28.86
CA ASP A 683 35.78 -36.50 -28.64
C ASP A 683 36.67 -35.49 -29.39
N ASP A 684 37.46 -34.66 -28.68
CA ASP A 684 38.91 -34.91 -28.45
C ASP A 684 39.67 -33.78 -27.69
N ASP A 685 40.88 -34.16 -27.21
CA ASP A 685 42.07 -33.37 -26.82
C ASP A 685 42.19 -32.68 -25.42
N GLU A 686 42.79 -33.44 -24.49
CA GLU A 686 43.68 -32.95 -23.40
C GLU A 686 45.13 -32.79 -23.93
N PRO A 687 46.07 -32.04 -23.29
CA PRO A 687 47.07 -32.76 -22.46
C PRO A 687 47.83 -31.98 -21.34
N ALA A 688 48.01 -32.65 -20.19
CA ALA A 688 49.27 -32.87 -19.41
C ALA A 688 50.21 -31.71 -18.85
N PRO A 689 51.05 -31.98 -17.82
CA PRO A 689 51.65 -30.97 -16.91
C PRO A 689 53.21 -30.91 -16.85
N LEU A 690 53.81 -30.04 -15.98
CA LEU A 690 55.03 -30.26 -15.12
C LEU A 690 55.69 -28.95 -14.58
N GLY A 691 56.29 -28.98 -13.37
CA GLY A 691 57.46 -28.13 -12.99
C GLY A 691 57.46 -27.44 -11.60
N GLU A 692 58.42 -27.81 -10.72
CA GLU A 692 58.68 -27.22 -9.38
C GLU A 692 59.78 -26.12 -9.40
N ASP A 693 59.85 -25.26 -8.35
CA ASP A 693 61.02 -25.06 -7.45
C ASP A 693 61.33 -23.62 -6.90
N LEU A 694 61.57 -23.59 -5.57
CA LEU A 694 62.51 -22.75 -4.76
C LEU A 694 62.21 -21.31 -4.25
N GLU A 695 62.25 -21.21 -2.90
CA GLU A 695 62.31 -20.05 -1.97
C GLU A 695 63.77 -19.49 -1.80
N PRO A 696 64.15 -18.46 -0.96
CA PRO A 696 63.57 -18.06 0.36
C PRO A 696 63.64 -16.57 0.89
N SER A 697 62.75 -16.22 1.83
CA SER A 697 62.95 -15.29 3.01
C SER A 697 63.31 -13.77 2.79
N ILE A 698 63.00 -12.74 3.63
CA ILE A 698 62.71 -12.56 5.09
C ILE A 698 61.71 -11.38 5.34
N GLY A 699 60.88 -11.45 6.40
CA GLY A 699 59.87 -10.49 6.99
C GLY A 699 60.10 -8.95 7.03
N ILE A 700 59.23 -8.10 7.63
CA ILE A 700 58.11 -8.24 8.60
C ILE A 700 57.13 -7.05 8.42
N SER A 701 55.80 -7.27 8.39
CA SER A 701 54.77 -6.30 8.84
C SER A 701 53.40 -6.98 8.95
N THR A 702 52.60 -6.69 9.99
CA THR A 702 51.35 -7.41 10.28
C THR A 702 50.09 -6.54 10.12
N THR A 703 49.32 -6.84 9.09
CA THR A 703 47.90 -6.49 8.92
C THR A 703 47.03 -7.72 9.19
N PRO A 704 45.81 -7.59 9.73
CA PRO A 704 44.80 -8.64 9.64
C PRO A 704 44.02 -8.47 8.32
N GLU A 705 44.45 -9.19 7.30
CA GLU A 705 43.71 -9.39 6.04
C GLU A 705 42.93 -10.74 6.10
N PRO A 706 42.04 -11.04 5.12
CA PRO A 706 40.92 -11.97 5.35
C PRO A 706 41.37 -13.43 5.48
N ALA A 707 40.61 -14.20 6.26
CA ALA A 707 40.84 -15.64 6.40
C ALA A 707 40.46 -16.37 5.11
N GLU A 708 41.46 -16.81 4.36
CA GLU A 708 41.29 -17.70 3.22
C GLU A 708 40.60 -19.01 3.63
N LEU A 709 39.64 -19.42 2.81
CA LEU A 709 39.04 -20.75 2.85
C LEU A 709 40.11 -21.80 2.50
N THR A 710 40.83 -22.28 3.51
CA THR A 710 41.67 -23.47 3.39
C THR A 710 40.75 -24.68 3.24
N GLY A 711 40.48 -25.02 1.98
CA GLY A 711 39.80 -26.25 1.59
C GLY A 711 40.57 -27.47 2.04
N LYS A 712 40.32 -27.91 3.28
CA LYS A 712 40.32 -29.34 3.54
C LYS A 712 39.12 -29.89 2.80
N SER A 713 39.38 -30.67 1.76
CA SER A 713 38.42 -31.61 1.22
C SER A 713 38.01 -32.56 2.35
N GLN A 714 36.96 -32.18 3.07
CA GLN A 714 36.06 -33.17 3.65
C GLN A 714 35.50 -33.91 2.43
N GLU A 715 35.79 -35.21 2.34
CA GLU A 715 34.98 -36.09 1.51
C GLU A 715 33.53 -35.86 1.94
N GLU A 716 32.66 -35.53 0.99
CA GLU A 716 31.25 -35.34 1.26
C GLU A 716 30.63 -36.69 1.65
N GLU A 717 30.66 -36.99 2.96
CA GLU A 717 29.83 -38.03 3.55
C GLU A 717 28.37 -37.64 3.29
N GLY A 718 27.78 -38.27 2.26
CA GLY A 718 26.37 -38.09 1.92
C GLY A 718 25.44 -38.26 3.13
N PRO A 719 24.23 -37.69 3.08
CA PRO A 719 23.39 -37.43 4.25
C PRO A 719 23.24 -38.66 5.14
N LYS A 720 23.89 -38.61 6.31
CA LYS A 720 23.95 -39.73 7.26
C LYS A 720 22.55 -40.09 7.74
N THR A 721 22.07 -41.25 7.31
CA THR A 721 20.82 -41.83 7.81
C THR A 721 20.92 -42.06 9.31
N HIS A 722 19.90 -41.61 10.04
CA HIS A 722 19.82 -41.77 11.48
C HIS A 722 19.77 -43.27 11.85
N LYS A 723 20.45 -43.64 12.94
CA LYS A 723 20.47 -45.01 13.48
C LYS A 723 20.15 -44.96 14.96
N GLU A 724 19.09 -45.65 15.33
CA GLU A 724 18.65 -45.81 16.73
C GLU A 724 19.63 -46.69 17.53
N PRO A 725 19.63 -46.58 18.88
CA PRO A 725 20.39 -47.48 19.73
C PRO A 725 19.93 -48.95 19.62
N PRO A 726 20.81 -49.94 19.91
CA PRO A 726 20.42 -51.34 19.95
C PRO A 726 19.31 -51.60 20.97
N GLY A 727 18.23 -52.25 20.53
CA GLY A 727 17.06 -52.55 21.38
C GLY A 727 15.99 -51.48 21.42
N PHE A 728 16.09 -50.42 20.59
CA PHE A 728 15.02 -49.43 20.39
C PHE A 728 13.68 -50.09 20.05
N ASP A 729 12.68 -49.91 20.91
CA ASP A 729 11.34 -50.46 20.75
C ASP A 729 10.22 -49.38 20.77
N ASP A 730 10.59 -48.12 20.65
CA ASP A 730 9.69 -46.96 20.51
C ASP A 730 9.40 -46.61 19.03
N ASP A 731 8.85 -45.43 18.73
CA ASP A 731 8.44 -45.03 17.38
C ASP A 731 8.97 -43.65 16.95
N ARG A 732 10.11 -43.66 16.24
CA ARG A 732 10.76 -42.45 15.72
C ARG A 732 9.88 -41.72 14.70
N VAL A 733 9.20 -42.46 13.82
CA VAL A 733 8.39 -41.89 12.74
C VAL A 733 7.16 -41.17 13.30
N LEU A 734 6.53 -41.73 14.34
CA LEU A 734 5.47 -41.05 15.08
C LEU A 734 6.01 -39.81 15.81
N SER A 735 7.15 -39.93 16.50
CA SER A 735 7.75 -38.81 17.25
C SER A 735 8.08 -37.61 16.35
N ASN A 736 8.64 -37.86 15.15
CA ASN A 736 8.87 -36.84 14.13
C ASN A 736 7.55 -36.16 13.69
N ALA A 737 6.47 -36.94 13.48
CA ALA A 737 5.18 -36.40 13.07
C ALA A 737 4.54 -35.52 14.15
N ILE A 738 4.70 -35.88 15.43
CA ILE A 738 4.22 -35.11 16.58
C ILE A 738 5.01 -33.79 16.71
N LEU A 739 6.35 -33.84 16.68
CA LEU A 739 7.18 -32.62 16.70
C LEU A 739 6.82 -31.68 15.54
N PHE A 740 6.56 -32.22 14.35
CA PHE A 740 6.13 -31.44 13.20
C PHE A 740 4.81 -30.69 13.48
N LEU A 741 3.79 -31.38 14.02
CA LEU A 741 2.50 -30.76 14.33
C LEU A 741 2.63 -29.67 15.40
N THR A 742 3.47 -29.88 16.41
CA THR A 742 3.77 -28.89 17.45
C THR A 742 4.52 -27.66 16.91
N GLU A 743 5.68 -27.85 16.26
CA GLU A 743 6.54 -26.75 15.77
C GLU A 743 5.88 -25.93 14.64
N PHE A 744 5.12 -26.58 13.75
CA PHE A 744 4.36 -25.87 12.72
C PHE A 744 3.04 -25.29 13.23
N GLY A 745 2.45 -25.85 14.30
CA GLY A 745 1.27 -25.27 14.96
C GLY A 745 1.53 -23.87 15.49
N TRP A 746 2.68 -23.66 16.15
CA TRP A 746 3.13 -22.33 16.61
C TRP A 746 3.29 -21.33 15.46
N TRP A 747 3.83 -21.78 14.32
CA TRP A 747 3.93 -20.95 13.11
C TRP A 747 2.56 -20.61 12.50
N ILE A 748 1.62 -21.56 12.50
CA ILE A 748 0.24 -21.34 12.02
C ILE A 748 -0.45 -20.26 12.86
N GLU A 749 -0.34 -20.34 14.19
CA GLU A 749 -0.90 -19.32 15.08
C GLU A 749 -0.26 -17.95 14.82
N LEU A 750 1.06 -17.86 14.68
CA LEU A 750 1.74 -16.60 14.38
C LEU A 750 1.23 -15.96 13.06
N ASN A 751 1.00 -16.76 12.02
CA ASN A 751 0.45 -16.27 10.75
C ASN A 751 -1.04 -15.91 10.82
N TYR A 752 -1.77 -16.39 11.83
CA TYR A 752 -3.17 -16.07 12.03
C TYR A 752 -3.37 -14.86 12.96
N ALA A 753 -2.60 -14.78 14.05
CA ALA A 753 -2.65 -13.67 15.00
C ALA A 753 -2.23 -12.32 14.37
N ILE A 754 -1.27 -12.33 13.44
CA ILE A 754 -0.78 -11.10 12.78
C ILE A 754 -1.88 -10.39 11.99
N PRO A 755 -2.55 -10.98 10.96
CA PRO A 755 -3.64 -10.30 10.25
C PRO A 755 -4.82 -9.89 11.13
N GLU A 756 -5.11 -10.68 12.16
CA GLU A 756 -6.16 -10.41 13.16
C GLU A 756 -5.80 -9.33 14.19
N GLY A 757 -4.55 -8.84 14.15
CA GLY A 757 -4.07 -7.77 15.01
C GLY A 757 -3.92 -8.17 16.49
N ASP A 758 -3.80 -9.45 16.83
CA ASP A 758 -3.63 -9.90 18.22
C ASP A 758 -2.15 -10.01 18.60
N VAL A 759 -1.54 -8.86 18.90
CA VAL A 759 -0.12 -8.79 19.28
C VAL A 759 0.18 -9.51 20.61
N GLY A 760 -0.83 -9.76 21.43
CA GLY A 760 -0.69 -10.54 22.66
C GLY A 760 -0.40 -12.01 22.34
N ARG A 761 -1.16 -12.61 21.41
CA ARG A 761 -0.91 -13.97 20.92
C ARG A 761 0.38 -14.09 20.12
N VAL A 762 0.70 -13.09 19.30
CA VAL A 762 2.02 -12.98 18.65
C VAL A 762 3.14 -13.08 19.69
N PHE A 763 3.05 -12.35 20.80
CA PHE A 763 4.09 -12.35 21.83
C PHE A 763 4.19 -13.68 22.59
N GLU A 764 3.09 -14.41 22.84
CA GLU A 764 3.17 -15.78 23.41
C GLU A 764 3.98 -16.73 22.52
N ILE A 765 3.79 -16.69 21.19
CA ILE A 765 4.61 -17.48 20.26
C ILE A 765 6.10 -17.05 20.31
N LEU A 766 6.38 -15.74 20.40
CA LEU A 766 7.77 -15.26 20.48
C LEU A 766 8.47 -15.73 21.77
N LYS A 767 7.77 -15.91 22.89
CA LYS A 767 8.32 -16.55 24.10
C LYS A 767 8.74 -18.00 23.82
N ILE A 768 7.90 -18.80 23.15
CA ILE A 768 8.22 -20.19 22.75
C ILE A 768 9.43 -20.22 21.80
N PHE A 769 9.55 -19.24 20.91
CA PHE A 769 10.67 -19.15 19.96
C PHE A 769 12.01 -18.85 20.63
N ILE A 770 12.07 -18.33 21.87
CA ILE A 770 13.32 -18.23 22.66
C ILE A 770 13.97 -19.62 22.79
N PHE A 771 13.18 -20.63 23.16
CA PHE A 771 13.63 -22.01 23.29
C PHE A 771 14.01 -22.59 21.92
N THR A 772 13.08 -22.52 20.95
CA THR A 772 13.27 -23.05 19.59
C THR A 772 14.56 -22.51 18.93
N PHE A 773 14.78 -21.19 18.96
CA PHE A 773 16.01 -20.61 18.40
C PHE A 773 17.27 -21.03 19.16
N THR A 774 17.20 -21.20 20.49
CA THR A 774 18.34 -21.74 21.26
C THR A 774 18.69 -23.16 20.84
N GLY A 775 17.71 -24.03 20.56
CA GLY A 775 17.95 -25.42 20.10
C GLY A 775 18.46 -25.51 18.65
N SER A 776 18.13 -24.52 17.83
CA SER A 776 18.54 -24.39 16.42
C SER A 776 20.01 -23.90 16.22
N SER A 777 20.37 -23.61 14.97
CA SER A 777 21.58 -22.88 14.57
C SER A 777 21.44 -21.35 14.63
N ASN A 778 20.22 -20.81 14.76
CA ASN A 778 19.89 -19.38 14.59
C ASN A 778 20.14 -18.53 15.87
N GLN A 779 21.39 -18.56 16.35
CA GLN A 779 21.77 -17.93 17.63
C GLN A 779 21.63 -16.39 17.65
N ASN A 780 21.57 -15.72 16.49
CA ASN A 780 21.27 -14.28 16.42
C ASN A 780 19.84 -13.98 16.90
N TYR A 781 18.84 -14.76 16.46
CA TYR A 781 17.44 -14.56 16.84
C TYR A 781 17.17 -14.90 18.29
N LEU A 782 17.93 -15.83 18.90
CA LEU A 782 17.92 -16.02 20.34
C LEU A 782 18.19 -14.70 21.08
N ARG A 783 19.25 -13.97 20.69
CA ARG A 783 19.59 -12.69 21.33
C ARG A 783 18.46 -11.67 21.16
N TYR A 784 17.90 -11.55 19.95
CA TYR A 784 16.77 -10.67 19.68
C TYR A 784 15.53 -11.01 20.52
N MET A 785 15.17 -12.30 20.65
CA MET A 785 13.99 -12.71 21.44
C MET A 785 14.20 -12.51 22.94
N LEU A 786 15.39 -12.79 23.48
CA LEU A 786 15.69 -12.53 24.90
C LEU A 786 15.67 -11.03 25.22
N ASP A 787 16.28 -10.20 24.38
CA ASP A 787 16.23 -8.73 24.56
C ASP A 787 14.81 -8.17 24.39
N LEU A 788 13.96 -8.79 23.56
CA LEU A 788 12.55 -8.44 23.43
C LEU A 788 11.73 -8.82 24.67
N TYR A 789 11.92 -10.03 25.18
CA TYR A 789 11.30 -10.52 26.41
C TYR A 789 11.67 -9.63 27.61
N ALA A 790 12.97 -9.38 27.78
CA ALA A 790 13.47 -8.52 28.85
C ALA A 790 12.94 -7.07 28.73
N LEU A 791 12.85 -6.54 27.50
CA LEU A 791 12.25 -5.23 27.26
C LEU A 791 10.83 -5.17 27.80
N LEU A 792 9.97 -6.12 27.42
CA LEU A 792 8.54 -6.07 27.72
C LEU A 792 8.16 -6.53 29.13
N GLU A 793 8.91 -7.48 29.73
CA GLU A 793 8.58 -8.01 31.05
C GLU A 793 9.24 -7.27 32.21
N VAL A 794 10.41 -6.66 32.02
CA VAL A 794 11.17 -6.05 33.14
C VAL A 794 11.72 -4.64 32.87
N GLU A 795 11.93 -4.21 31.62
CA GLU A 795 12.56 -2.90 31.32
C GLU A 795 11.62 -1.82 30.79
N CYS A 796 10.36 -2.14 30.53
CA CYS A 796 9.31 -1.18 30.19
C CYS A 796 8.57 -0.70 31.45
N SER A 797 8.15 0.57 31.45
CA SER A 797 6.99 0.98 32.23
C SER A 797 5.72 0.33 31.66
N PRO A 798 4.63 0.19 32.44
CA PRO A 798 3.33 -0.26 31.92
C PRO A 798 2.88 0.57 30.71
N GLU A 799 3.11 1.89 30.76
CA GLU A 799 2.80 2.84 29.70
C GLU A 799 3.63 2.59 28.43
N LEU A 800 4.91 2.25 28.55
CA LEU A 800 5.76 1.91 27.41
C LEU A 800 5.36 0.56 26.81
N LYS A 801 5.12 -0.46 27.65
CA LYS A 801 4.69 -1.80 27.20
C LYS A 801 3.42 -1.72 26.36
N GLU A 802 2.41 -1.00 26.88
CA GLU A 802 1.15 -0.76 26.18
C GLU A 802 1.34 0.04 24.87
N ALA A 803 2.19 1.08 24.89
CA ALA A 803 2.48 1.87 23.68
C ALA A 803 3.19 1.05 22.58
N LEU A 804 4.12 0.16 22.95
CA LEU A 804 4.80 -0.74 22.01
C LEU A 804 3.82 -1.75 21.41
N LEU A 805 3.04 -2.43 22.25
CA LEU A 805 2.03 -3.40 21.80
C LEU A 805 1.00 -2.74 20.87
N ASN A 806 0.42 -1.59 21.26
CA ASN A 806 -0.58 -0.85 20.48
C ASN A 806 -0.14 -0.39 19.08
N ASN A 807 1.15 -0.49 18.75
CA ASN A 807 1.77 0.03 17.53
C ASN A 807 2.71 -0.98 16.84
N TRP A 808 2.68 -2.27 17.24
CA TRP A 808 3.58 -3.29 16.70
C TRP A 808 3.25 -3.72 15.27
N LEU A 809 1.98 -3.73 14.88
CA LEU A 809 1.57 -4.12 13.53
C LEU A 809 1.06 -2.92 12.76
N ILE A 810 1.25 -2.98 11.44
CA ILE A 810 0.90 -1.91 10.50
C ILE A 810 -0.41 -2.30 9.80
N ASN A 811 -1.32 -1.35 9.60
CA ASN A 811 -2.54 -1.58 8.84
C ASN A 811 -2.74 -0.47 7.81
N LEU A 812 -2.56 -0.81 6.54
CA LEU A 812 -2.62 0.14 5.41
C LEU A 812 -4.05 0.55 5.05
N THR A 813 -5.04 -0.23 5.45
CA THR A 813 -6.44 -0.05 5.05
C THR A 813 -7.27 0.59 6.17
N GLY A 814 -7.00 0.21 7.42
CA GLY A 814 -7.88 0.43 8.57
C GLY A 814 -8.98 -0.62 8.72
N GLU A 815 -8.98 -1.69 7.90
CA GLU A 815 -9.95 -2.79 7.98
C GLU A 815 -9.44 -3.90 8.93
N LEU A 816 -10.37 -4.68 9.49
CA LEU A 816 -10.02 -5.88 10.27
C LEU A 816 -9.44 -6.98 9.35
N GLY A 817 -8.58 -7.86 9.86
CA GLY A 817 -7.94 -8.91 9.06
C GLY A 817 -6.92 -8.37 8.03
N LYS A 818 -6.42 -7.14 8.22
CA LYS A 818 -5.51 -6.42 7.29
C LYS A 818 -4.30 -5.79 7.99
N PHE A 819 -3.97 -6.27 9.18
CA PHE A 819 -2.68 -6.00 9.81
C PHE A 819 -1.57 -6.80 9.11
N ILE A 820 -0.37 -6.22 9.05
CA ILE A 820 0.84 -6.78 8.45
C ILE A 820 2.07 -6.43 9.29
N GLU A 821 3.14 -7.19 9.08
CA GLU A 821 4.48 -6.89 9.57
C GLU A 821 5.06 -5.61 8.92
N GLY A 822 5.96 -4.92 9.61
CA GLY A 822 6.37 -3.56 9.23
C GLY A 822 7.43 -3.51 8.12
N ASP A 823 8.28 -4.52 8.06
CA ASP A 823 9.36 -4.71 7.09
C ASP A 823 8.86 -4.93 5.66
N LEU A 824 7.71 -5.61 5.49
CA LEU A 824 7.02 -5.82 4.20
C LEU A 824 6.71 -4.54 3.41
N MET A 825 6.87 -3.36 4.01
CA MET A 825 6.63 -2.05 3.39
C MET A 825 7.79 -1.53 2.53
N GLN A 826 8.98 -2.13 2.63
CA GLN A 826 10.21 -1.58 2.06
C GLN A 826 10.45 -2.05 0.61
N ARG A 827 11.17 -1.25 -0.19
CA ARG A 827 11.41 -1.55 -1.62
C ARG A 827 12.83 -1.18 -2.05
N GLY A 828 13.45 -2.09 -2.81
CA GLY A 828 14.80 -1.96 -3.35
C GLY A 828 14.94 -1.01 -4.55
N GLY A 829 16.16 -0.53 -4.79
CA GLY A 829 16.49 0.46 -5.83
C GLY A 829 17.98 0.78 -5.91
N ASP A 830 18.32 2.02 -6.29
CA ASP A 830 19.70 2.53 -6.28
C ASP A 830 19.82 3.58 -5.15
N TYR A 831 20.42 3.19 -4.03
CA TYR A 831 20.01 3.74 -2.73
C TYR A 831 20.45 5.17 -2.43
N ASP A 832 21.58 5.62 -3.01
CA ASP A 832 22.07 7.00 -2.91
C ASP A 832 21.84 7.82 -4.19
N ASP A 833 21.33 7.22 -5.28
CA ASP A 833 20.93 8.02 -6.43
C ASP A 833 19.94 9.09 -5.97
N LYS A 834 20.24 10.34 -6.28
CA LYS A 834 19.45 11.49 -5.85
C LYS A 834 17.99 11.35 -6.27
N PHE A 835 17.74 10.80 -7.45
CA PHE A 835 16.38 10.62 -7.95
C PHE A 835 15.65 9.47 -7.24
N TYR A 836 16.31 8.35 -6.93
CA TYR A 836 15.72 7.31 -6.08
C TYR A 836 15.44 7.82 -4.66
N ARG A 837 16.44 8.41 -4.02
CA ARG A 837 16.42 8.89 -2.62
C ARG A 837 15.48 10.06 -2.37
N GLU A 838 15.45 11.07 -3.24
CA GLU A 838 14.58 12.26 -3.06
C GLU A 838 13.21 12.12 -3.74
N THR A 839 13.10 11.36 -4.85
CA THR A 839 11.87 11.29 -5.66
C THR A 839 11.09 9.99 -5.49
N ILE A 840 11.76 8.82 -5.47
CA ILE A 840 11.09 7.51 -5.52
C ILE A 840 10.75 7.01 -4.11
N ALA A 841 11.75 6.81 -3.25
CA ALA A 841 11.55 6.17 -1.95
C ALA A 841 10.52 6.89 -1.07
N PRO A 842 10.54 8.23 -0.89
CA PRO A 842 9.56 8.94 -0.05
C PRO A 842 8.11 8.86 -0.57
N ASN A 843 7.92 8.61 -1.87
CA ASN A 843 6.60 8.60 -2.52
C ASN A 843 6.05 7.18 -2.76
N VAL A 844 6.73 6.13 -2.28
CA VAL A 844 6.43 4.74 -2.65
C VAL A 844 5.00 4.29 -2.31
N LEU A 845 4.46 4.70 -1.15
CA LEU A 845 3.08 4.41 -0.76
C LEU A 845 2.06 5.16 -1.61
N HIS A 846 2.37 6.40 -1.97
CA HIS A 846 1.52 7.21 -2.84
C HIS A 846 1.49 6.68 -4.28
N PHE A 847 2.56 6.01 -4.75
CA PHE A 847 2.54 5.28 -6.03
C PHE A 847 1.60 4.07 -6.05
N LEU A 848 1.30 3.46 -4.89
CA LEU A 848 0.25 2.44 -4.78
C LEU A 848 -1.13 3.10 -4.80
N LYS A 849 -1.34 4.12 -3.95
CA LYS A 849 -2.60 4.86 -3.82
C LYS A 849 -3.04 5.53 -5.12
N ILE A 850 -2.12 6.12 -5.89
CA ILE A 850 -2.47 6.80 -7.15
C ILE A 850 -2.98 5.82 -8.21
N LYS A 851 -2.55 4.54 -8.20
CA LYS A 851 -3.06 3.51 -9.12
C LYS A 851 -4.51 3.17 -8.81
N GLU A 852 -4.83 2.96 -7.52
CA GLU A 852 -6.19 2.70 -7.03
C GLU A 852 -7.14 3.88 -7.28
N ASN A 853 -6.67 5.10 -7.02
CA ASN A 853 -7.39 6.33 -7.34
C ASN A 853 -7.72 6.42 -8.84
N MET A 854 -6.79 6.01 -9.71
CA MET A 854 -6.99 6.06 -11.15
C MET A 854 -7.94 4.97 -11.65
N GLU A 855 -7.90 3.75 -11.10
CA GLU A 855 -8.91 2.73 -11.38
C GLU A 855 -10.31 3.23 -11.00
N SER A 856 -10.43 3.79 -9.79
CA SER A 856 -11.69 4.32 -9.25
C SER A 856 -12.24 5.48 -10.08
N ALA A 857 -11.40 6.47 -10.43
CA ALA A 857 -11.79 7.65 -11.19
C ALA A 857 -12.27 7.34 -12.62
N PHE A 858 -11.90 6.18 -13.19
CA PHE A 858 -12.33 5.72 -14.51
C PHE A 858 -13.40 4.61 -14.46
N GLU A 859 -14.10 4.45 -13.33
CA GLU A 859 -15.13 3.41 -13.09
C GLU A 859 -14.63 1.97 -13.35
N LEU A 860 -13.31 1.72 -13.22
CA LEU A 860 -12.74 0.40 -13.41
C LEU A 860 -12.98 -0.45 -12.16
N LYS A 861 -13.35 -1.72 -12.36
CA LYS A 861 -13.33 -2.69 -11.26
C LYS A 861 -11.89 -2.85 -10.80
N HIS A 862 -11.65 -2.71 -9.49
CA HIS A 862 -10.36 -3.05 -8.91
C HIS A 862 -9.97 -4.47 -9.30
N ARG A 863 -8.76 -4.65 -9.82
CA ARG A 863 -8.22 -5.99 -10.06
C ARG A 863 -7.84 -6.57 -8.71
N SER A 864 -8.21 -7.83 -8.44
CA SER A 864 -7.72 -8.43 -7.20
C SER A 864 -6.20 -8.52 -7.24
N LYS A 865 -5.57 -8.04 -6.18
CA LYS A 865 -4.15 -8.26 -5.91
C LYS A 865 -3.91 -9.61 -5.22
N SER A 866 -4.98 -10.28 -4.75
CA SER A 866 -4.87 -11.66 -4.29
C SER A 866 -4.64 -12.56 -5.49
N HIS A 867 -3.45 -13.14 -5.58
CA HIS A 867 -3.29 -14.36 -6.36
C HIS A 867 -4.14 -15.43 -5.68
N THR A 868 -5.06 -16.07 -6.42
CA THR A 868 -5.74 -17.26 -5.91
C THR A 868 -4.74 -18.41 -5.97
N SER A 869 -4.16 -18.75 -4.83
CA SER A 869 -3.20 -19.86 -4.72
C SER A 869 -3.84 -21.15 -5.25
N PRO A 870 -3.10 -21.99 -6.01
CA PRO A 870 -3.66 -23.20 -6.63
C PRO A 870 -4.34 -24.09 -5.60
N HIS A 871 -5.51 -24.64 -5.91
CA HIS A 871 -6.23 -25.44 -4.92
C HIS A 871 -5.54 -26.79 -4.69
N LEU A 872 -4.88 -26.94 -3.54
CA LEU A 872 -4.11 -28.12 -3.11
C LEU A 872 -4.97 -29.38 -2.78
N ARG A 873 -6.13 -29.54 -3.43
CA ARG A 873 -7.14 -30.57 -3.10
C ARG A 873 -6.70 -31.97 -3.49
N ASN A 874 -5.90 -32.10 -4.55
CA ASN A 874 -5.44 -33.40 -5.04
C ASN A 874 -4.23 -33.86 -4.23
N GLU A 875 -3.34 -32.92 -3.95
CA GLU A 875 -2.13 -33.02 -3.14
C GLU A 875 -2.51 -33.41 -1.71
N THR A 876 -3.48 -32.73 -1.09
CA THR A 876 -4.03 -33.09 0.23
C THR A 876 -4.60 -34.52 0.24
N LYS A 877 -5.27 -34.96 -0.83
CA LYS A 877 -5.78 -36.34 -0.94
C LYS A 877 -4.66 -37.38 -1.06
N ILE A 878 -3.64 -37.10 -1.88
CA ILE A 878 -2.46 -37.97 -2.04
C ILE A 878 -1.74 -38.12 -0.70
N LEU A 879 -1.53 -37.01 0.03
CA LEU A 879 -0.86 -37.01 1.32
C LEU A 879 -1.69 -37.66 2.43
N LEU A 880 -3.01 -37.42 2.46
CA LEU A 880 -3.90 -38.10 3.41
C LEU A 880 -3.93 -39.62 3.16
N GLN A 881 -3.94 -40.04 1.89
CA GLN A 881 -3.83 -41.44 1.51
C GLN A 881 -2.47 -42.03 1.92
N LEU A 882 -1.36 -41.31 1.72
CA LEU A 882 -0.02 -41.72 2.18
C LEU A 882 0.05 -41.87 3.71
N ASN A 883 -0.46 -40.90 4.46
CA ASN A 883 -0.48 -40.92 5.93
C ASN A 883 -1.26 -42.13 6.45
N LYS A 884 -2.43 -42.39 5.84
CA LYS A 884 -3.28 -43.54 6.12
C LYS A 884 -2.61 -44.86 5.75
N ASP A 885 -2.06 -44.98 4.54
CA ASP A 885 -1.44 -46.21 4.04
C ASP A 885 -0.20 -46.59 4.84
N GLU A 886 0.57 -45.63 5.36
CA GLU A 886 1.74 -45.92 6.21
C GLU A 886 1.44 -46.04 7.71
N GLU A 887 0.20 -45.72 8.10
CA GLU A 887 -0.26 -45.59 9.48
C GLU A 887 0.63 -44.60 10.27
N LEU A 888 0.81 -43.39 9.72
CA LEU A 888 1.73 -42.38 10.25
C LEU A 888 1.45 -42.07 11.73
N HIS A 889 0.19 -41.79 12.06
CA HIS A 889 -0.26 -41.39 13.40
C HIS A 889 -0.74 -42.57 14.27
N SER A 890 -0.25 -43.79 13.99
CA SER A 890 -0.44 -44.99 14.83
C SER A 890 0.92 -45.47 15.34
N PHE A 891 0.99 -45.94 16.57
CA PHE A 891 2.23 -46.39 17.19
C PHE A 891 2.66 -47.75 16.62
N ARG A 892 3.94 -47.87 16.26
CA ARG A 892 4.57 -49.14 15.85
C ARG A 892 5.92 -49.30 16.55
N SER A 893 5.95 -50.18 17.54
CA SER A 893 7.15 -50.50 18.31
C SER A 893 8.35 -50.88 17.43
N GLY A 894 9.46 -50.16 17.61
CA GLY A 894 10.71 -50.29 16.85
C GLY A 894 10.73 -49.59 15.49
N ARG A 895 9.78 -48.69 15.18
CA ARG A 895 9.70 -48.01 13.88
C ARG A 895 10.66 -46.83 13.80
N SER A 896 11.73 -46.98 13.01
CA SER A 896 12.58 -45.87 12.56
C SER A 896 12.98 -46.05 11.10
N MET A 897 13.02 -44.95 10.33
CA MET A 897 13.20 -44.96 8.87
C MET A 897 14.34 -44.05 8.39
N GLY A 898 15.32 -43.79 9.26
CA GLY A 898 16.56 -43.08 8.90
C GLY A 898 16.48 -41.55 8.98
N HIS A 899 15.36 -40.98 9.42
CA HIS A 899 15.21 -39.57 9.76
C HIS A 899 14.82 -39.41 11.24
N ALA A 900 15.45 -38.45 11.92
CA ALA A 900 15.09 -38.01 13.25
C ALA A 900 15.13 -36.49 13.30
N ALA A 901 13.98 -35.86 13.51
CA ALA A 901 13.91 -34.43 13.77
C ALA A 901 14.49 -34.14 15.17
N VAL A 902 15.16 -33.01 15.33
CA VAL A 902 15.66 -32.57 16.64
C VAL A 902 14.53 -31.83 17.33
N ASN A 903 14.14 -32.21 18.55
CA ASN A 903 13.29 -31.35 19.38
C ASN A 903 14.06 -30.06 19.71
N GLN A 904 13.76 -28.97 18.99
CA GLN A 904 14.47 -27.70 19.14
C GLN A 904 14.06 -26.98 20.42
N PHE A 905 12.85 -27.25 20.94
CA PHE A 905 12.35 -26.68 22.17
C PHE A 905 13.12 -27.21 23.39
N ASP A 906 13.14 -28.52 23.61
CA ASP A 906 13.84 -29.15 24.76
C ASP A 906 15.34 -28.87 24.74
N ARG A 907 15.95 -29.04 23.57
CA ARG A 907 17.37 -28.74 23.38
C ARG A 907 17.67 -27.28 23.66
N GLY A 908 16.72 -26.39 23.37
CA GLY A 908 16.76 -24.99 23.73
C GLY A 908 16.70 -24.77 25.24
N TYR A 909 15.73 -25.37 25.92
CA TYR A 909 15.59 -25.32 27.37
C TYR A 909 16.88 -25.78 28.07
N GLN A 910 17.37 -26.96 27.71
CA GLN A 910 18.62 -27.52 28.25
C GLN A 910 19.82 -26.61 27.97
N ARG A 911 19.91 -25.98 26.79
CA ARG A 911 21.02 -25.06 26.47
C ARG A 911 20.95 -23.76 27.28
N LEU A 912 19.76 -23.21 27.51
CA LEU A 912 19.55 -22.04 28.37
C LEU A 912 19.99 -22.34 29.80
N GLU A 913 19.61 -23.51 30.33
CA GLU A 913 19.96 -23.97 31.68
C GLU A 913 21.46 -24.26 31.81
N ASN A 914 22.07 -24.90 30.81
CA ASN A 914 23.51 -25.17 30.75
C ASN A 914 24.36 -23.93 30.38
N GLY A 915 23.88 -22.72 30.69
CA GLY A 915 24.67 -21.50 30.73
C GLY A 915 24.39 -20.47 29.63
N LYS A 916 23.59 -20.74 28.59
CA LYS A 916 23.30 -19.72 27.56
C LYS A 916 22.51 -18.53 28.11
N LEU A 917 21.63 -18.75 29.09
CA LEU A 917 20.96 -17.64 29.78
C LEU A 917 21.96 -16.87 30.66
N THR A 918 22.88 -17.55 31.34
CA THR A 918 23.92 -16.93 32.17
C THR A 918 24.83 -16.02 31.34
N GLU A 919 25.34 -16.50 30.20
CA GLU A 919 26.15 -15.73 29.23
C GLU A 919 25.43 -14.45 28.76
N TYR A 920 24.12 -14.57 28.47
CA TYR A 920 23.28 -13.43 28.12
C TYR A 920 23.14 -12.41 29.27
N LEU A 921 22.90 -12.89 30.50
CA LEU A 921 22.73 -12.07 31.69
C LEU A 921 24.04 -11.38 32.13
N GLU A 922 25.18 -12.05 32.01
CA GLU A 922 26.50 -11.49 32.31
C GLU A 922 26.79 -10.28 31.40
N HIS A 923 26.65 -10.44 30.09
CA HIS A 923 26.77 -9.32 29.13
C HIS A 923 25.74 -8.19 29.38
N SER A 924 24.55 -8.53 29.87
CA SER A 924 23.55 -7.52 30.26
C SER A 924 23.96 -6.75 31.53
N ALA A 925 24.59 -7.42 32.51
CA ALA A 925 25.09 -6.80 33.72
C ALA A 925 26.30 -5.90 33.45
N GLU A 926 27.19 -6.30 32.53
CA GLU A 926 28.29 -5.45 32.03
C GLU A 926 27.75 -4.16 31.42
N TYR A 927 26.74 -4.27 30.54
CA TYR A 927 26.09 -3.11 29.93
C TYR A 927 25.44 -2.18 30.96
N ALA A 928 24.70 -2.74 31.93
CA ALA A 928 24.06 -1.95 32.99
C ALA A 928 25.08 -1.24 33.91
N LYS A 929 26.23 -1.86 34.21
CA LYS A 929 27.34 -1.21 34.94
C LYS A 929 27.90 -0.02 34.16
N LEU A 930 28.19 -0.20 32.86
CA LEU A 930 28.66 0.88 32.00
C LEU A 930 27.66 2.04 31.91
N LEU A 931 26.35 1.74 31.83
CA LEU A 931 25.30 2.77 31.89
C LEU A 931 25.31 3.53 33.21
N HIS A 932 25.42 2.84 34.34
CA HIS A 932 25.47 3.45 35.67
C HIS A 932 26.67 4.39 35.83
N GLU A 933 27.86 3.97 35.39
CA GLU A 933 29.07 4.82 35.39
C GLU A 933 28.88 6.09 34.55
N MET A 934 28.25 5.99 33.38
CA MET A 934 27.99 7.16 32.52
C MET A 934 26.97 8.13 33.11
N GLU A 935 25.95 7.65 33.83
CA GLU A 935 24.98 8.52 34.51
C GLU A 935 25.56 9.21 35.76
N ILE A 936 26.52 8.56 36.45
CA ILE A 936 27.35 9.23 37.46
C ILE A 936 28.20 10.34 36.82
N LEU A 937 28.86 10.07 35.67
CA LEU A 937 29.66 11.07 34.95
C LEU A 937 28.83 12.24 34.38
N ARG A 938 27.53 12.04 34.13
CA ARG A 938 26.58 13.12 33.79
C ARG A 938 26.12 13.93 35.01
N GLY A 939 26.33 13.44 36.22
CA GLY A 939 25.82 14.05 37.46
C GLY A 939 24.35 13.78 37.75
N ASN A 940 23.73 12.83 37.02
CA ASN A 940 22.33 12.43 37.22
C ASN A 940 22.16 11.50 38.44
N ILE A 941 23.23 10.83 38.86
CA ILE A 941 23.28 9.98 40.06
C ILE A 941 24.38 10.53 40.99
N PRO A 942 24.10 10.81 42.28
CA PRO A 942 25.12 11.28 43.21
C PRO A 942 26.17 10.20 43.47
N LEU A 943 27.45 10.59 43.57
CA LEU A 943 28.52 9.67 43.99
C LEU A 943 28.18 9.11 45.38
N ARG A 944 28.08 7.79 45.45
CA ARG A 944 27.94 7.07 46.71
C ARG A 944 29.34 6.77 47.25
N ASP A 945 29.74 7.42 48.33
CA ASP A 945 31.02 7.13 48.99
C ASP A 945 31.12 5.64 49.32
N ALA A 946 32.25 5.04 48.93
CA ALA A 946 32.47 3.60 49.07
C ALA A 946 32.44 3.18 50.57
N PRO A 947 31.89 2.00 50.90
CA PRO A 947 31.91 1.50 52.27
C PRO A 947 33.35 1.34 52.75
N SER A 948 33.72 2.09 53.78
CA SER A 948 35.03 1.99 54.41
C SER A 948 35.23 0.59 54.97
N LYS A 949 36.39 -0.02 54.63
CA LYS A 949 36.73 -1.38 55.06
C LYS A 949 36.68 -1.48 56.59
N SER A 950 35.77 -2.29 57.11
CA SER A 950 35.68 -2.60 58.53
C SER A 950 36.90 -3.42 58.96
N ASN A 951 37.87 -2.78 59.60
CA ASN A 951 38.92 -3.51 60.31
C ASN A 951 38.31 -4.25 61.50
N SER A 952 38.52 -5.56 61.54
CA SER A 952 38.15 -6.43 62.66
C SER A 952 38.96 -6.09 63.92
N PRO A 953 38.31 -5.85 65.07
CA PRO A 953 39.01 -5.69 66.35
C PRO A 953 39.12 -7.02 67.11
N THR A 954 40.30 -7.27 67.68
CA THR A 954 40.57 -8.31 68.70
C THR A 954 41.53 -7.72 69.74
N PRO A 955 41.52 -8.17 71.01
CA PRO A 955 40.79 -7.43 72.04
C PRO A 955 41.69 -6.94 73.19
N SER A 956 41.07 -6.60 74.33
CA SER A 956 41.63 -6.00 75.57
C SER A 956 41.78 -4.47 75.52
N SER A 957 41.53 -3.71 76.58
CA SER A 957 41.10 -4.04 77.95
C SER A 957 40.40 -2.84 78.60
N ASN A 958 39.51 -3.08 79.59
CA ASN A 958 39.11 -2.19 80.70
C ASN A 958 38.57 -0.77 80.37
N SER A 959 37.56 -0.21 81.04
CA SER A 959 36.74 -0.66 82.19
C SER A 959 35.50 0.24 82.34
N SER A 960 34.60 -0.16 83.25
CA SER A 960 33.83 0.69 84.19
C SER A 960 32.75 1.65 83.66
N ASP A 961 31.53 1.45 84.20
CA ASP A 961 30.58 2.46 84.72
C ASP A 961 29.83 3.35 83.70
N ASP A 962 28.55 3.72 83.85
CA ASP A 962 27.44 3.33 84.76
C ASP A 962 26.09 3.76 84.10
N ALA A 963 24.96 3.60 84.79
CA ALA A 963 23.58 4.06 84.51
C ALA A 963 23.42 5.39 83.73
N GLY A 964 22.31 5.66 83.02
CA GLY A 964 21.00 4.97 82.92
C GLY A 964 19.88 5.99 82.57
N ALA A 965 18.62 5.56 82.63
CA ALA A 965 17.37 6.36 82.48
C ALA A 965 17.13 7.06 81.10
N HIS A 966 16.16 6.61 80.29
CA HIS A 966 14.71 6.91 80.37
C HIS A 966 14.32 8.38 80.09
N SER A 967 13.66 8.62 78.94
CA SER A 967 12.23 9.02 78.93
C SER A 967 11.64 8.98 77.51
N ASN A 968 10.40 8.50 77.39
CA ASN A 968 9.60 8.54 76.16
C ASN A 968 8.83 9.88 76.02
N THR A 969 8.11 9.99 74.90
CA THR A 969 6.71 10.48 74.73
C THR A 969 6.47 11.79 73.94
N VAL A 970 6.12 11.66 72.64
CA VAL A 970 4.84 12.07 71.95
C VAL A 970 4.06 13.24 72.60
N PRO A 971 3.60 14.33 71.90
CA PRO A 971 2.57 14.25 70.82
C PRO A 971 2.50 15.38 69.73
N SER A 972 1.51 15.28 68.84
CA SER A 972 0.91 16.34 67.96
C SER A 972 0.00 17.33 68.77
N PRO A 973 -0.88 18.23 68.23
CA PRO A 973 -1.17 18.72 66.85
C PRO A 973 -1.52 20.25 66.64
N THR A 974 -1.59 20.75 65.38
CA THR A 974 -2.47 21.87 64.84
C THR A 974 -2.35 23.33 65.42
N PRO A 975 -3.15 24.36 65.02
CA PRO A 975 -3.18 25.10 63.72
C PRO A 975 -3.21 26.68 63.84
N GLU A 976 -3.51 27.41 62.73
CA GLU A 976 -3.91 28.87 62.62
C GLU A 976 -2.80 29.96 62.85
N SER A 977 -2.80 31.21 62.31
CA SER A 977 -3.57 31.94 61.26
C SER A 977 -2.89 33.31 60.85
N ASP A 978 -3.53 34.09 59.94
CA ASP A 978 -3.53 35.59 59.80
C ASP A 978 -2.60 36.40 58.81
N ARG A 979 -3.27 37.01 57.79
CA ARG A 979 -3.25 38.43 57.27
C ARG A 979 -2.14 39.11 56.43
N GLY A 980 -2.62 39.88 55.41
CA GLY A 980 -2.03 41.12 54.83
C GLY A 980 -1.71 41.05 53.32
N ASN A 981 -2.63 41.26 52.36
CA ASN A 981 -3.33 42.49 51.91
C ASN A 981 -2.47 43.54 51.18
N ASP A 982 -2.61 43.67 49.85
CA ASP A 982 -2.97 44.94 49.16
C ASP A 982 -3.25 44.74 47.66
N SER A 983 -4.05 45.65 47.07
CA SER A 983 -4.46 45.69 45.66
C SER A 983 -4.03 47.02 45.00
N PRO A 984 -4.10 47.15 43.65
CA PRO A 984 -5.28 47.84 43.13
C PRO A 984 -5.81 47.36 41.75
N THR A 985 -7.13 47.45 41.59
CA THR A 985 -7.90 47.50 40.32
C THR A 985 -8.25 48.98 40.01
N PRO A 986 -8.83 49.41 38.84
CA PRO A 986 -9.94 48.73 38.13
C PRO A 986 -10.15 48.96 36.60
N SER A 987 -11.21 48.30 36.10
CA SER A 987 -12.13 48.74 35.00
C SER A 987 -11.71 48.46 33.52
N SER A 988 -12.61 48.14 32.56
CA SER A 988 -14.06 47.81 32.60
C SER A 988 -14.64 47.42 31.21
N VAL A 989 -15.39 46.30 31.12
CA VAL A 989 -16.59 46.07 30.23
C VAL A 989 -16.34 46.02 28.68
N ARG A 990 -16.94 45.19 27.79
CA ARG A 990 -18.19 44.36 27.70
C ARG A 990 -17.94 43.21 26.67
N SER A 991 -18.01 41.90 26.97
CA SER A 991 -19.15 40.95 27.18
C SER A 991 -19.91 40.42 25.93
N GLY A 992 -19.94 39.09 25.79
CA GLY A 992 -20.82 38.27 24.93
C GLY A 992 -20.19 36.88 24.71
N ARG A 993 -20.32 35.85 25.57
CA ARG A 993 -21.51 35.03 25.94
C ARG A 993 -22.27 34.49 24.71
N SER A 994 -22.64 33.21 24.62
CA SER A 994 -22.50 32.01 25.49
C SER A 994 -22.67 30.73 24.61
N SER A 995 -22.67 29.46 25.04
CA SER A 995 -22.67 28.80 26.36
C SER A 995 -22.34 27.31 26.16
N ALA A 996 -21.64 26.69 27.11
CA ALA A 996 -21.69 25.25 27.34
C ALA A 996 -22.38 24.97 28.68
N SER A 997 -23.14 23.89 28.77
CA SER A 997 -23.56 23.29 30.05
C SER A 997 -23.87 21.81 29.87
N ALA A 998 -23.34 20.98 30.75
CA ALA A 998 -23.45 19.52 30.71
C ALA A 998 -24.82 18.99 31.18
N ALA A 999 -25.11 17.73 30.85
CA ALA A 999 -25.91 16.85 31.69
C ALA A 999 -25.39 15.40 31.54
N SER A 1000 -25.20 14.72 32.67
CA SER A 1000 -24.94 13.29 32.77
C SER A 1000 -26.22 12.56 33.22
N LEU A 1001 -26.22 11.22 33.15
CA LEU A 1001 -27.26 10.26 33.58
C LEU A 1001 -28.42 10.00 32.60
N ALA A 1002 -28.31 8.88 31.87
CA ALA A 1002 -29.26 7.76 31.98
C ALA A 1002 -28.69 6.52 31.28
N ALA A 1003 -28.68 5.36 31.97
CA ALA A 1003 -28.45 4.06 31.35
C ALA A 1003 -29.81 3.41 31.04
N ALA A 1004 -30.05 3.03 29.79
CA ALA A 1004 -31.04 2.04 29.35
C ALA A 1004 -30.88 1.76 27.85
N ASP A 1005 -30.73 0.48 27.51
CA ASP A 1005 -31.10 -0.22 26.27
C ASP A 1005 -31.22 0.59 24.96
N CYS A 1006 -30.22 0.42 24.08
CA CYS A 1006 -30.44 0.40 22.64
C CYS A 1006 -29.41 -0.51 21.96
N VAL A 1007 -29.71 -1.81 21.89
CA VAL A 1007 -29.01 -2.73 20.97
C VAL A 1007 -29.46 -2.35 19.56
N GLN A 1008 -28.52 -1.83 18.76
CA GLN A 1008 -28.68 -1.74 17.31
C GLN A 1008 -27.54 -2.51 16.67
N GLU A 1009 -27.87 -3.67 16.11
CA GLU A 1009 -26.99 -4.47 15.27
C GLU A 1009 -26.42 -3.60 14.16
N TRP A 1010 -25.10 -3.45 14.14
CA TRP A 1010 -24.38 -3.03 12.96
C TRP A 1010 -23.89 -4.31 12.29
N ASP A 1011 -24.64 -4.79 11.30
CA ASP A 1011 -24.22 -5.85 10.37
C ASP A 1011 -23.04 -5.35 9.51
N THR A 1012 -21.86 -5.24 10.12
CA THR A 1012 -20.61 -5.25 9.39
C THR A 1012 -20.38 -6.68 8.91
N VAL A 1013 -20.63 -6.94 7.62
CA VAL A 1013 -20.37 -8.24 7.00
C VAL A 1013 -18.91 -8.61 7.22
N ASP A 1014 -18.70 -9.67 8.01
CA ASP A 1014 -17.38 -10.18 8.31
C ASP A 1014 -16.80 -10.89 7.07
N HIS A 1015 -15.72 -10.32 6.54
CA HIS A 1015 -14.97 -10.86 5.41
C HIS A 1015 -13.59 -11.41 5.84
N SER A 1016 -13.36 -11.63 7.13
CA SER A 1016 -12.11 -12.24 7.65
C SER A 1016 -11.89 -13.62 7.03
N ASP A 1017 -12.88 -14.52 7.15
CA ASP A 1017 -12.86 -15.87 6.58
C ASP A 1017 -12.64 -15.90 5.05
N GLU A 1018 -13.06 -14.87 4.30
CA GLU A 1018 -12.92 -14.82 2.84
C GLU A 1018 -11.54 -14.30 2.34
N ARG A 1019 -10.70 -13.70 3.22
CA ARG A 1019 -9.54 -12.89 2.77
C ARG A 1019 -8.27 -13.00 3.61
N LEU A 1020 -8.07 -14.10 4.34
CA LEU A 1020 -6.79 -14.42 4.99
C LEU A 1020 -5.76 -15.00 4.00
N PHE A 1021 -5.43 -14.22 2.98
CA PHE A 1021 -4.18 -14.39 2.23
C PHE A 1021 -3.17 -13.38 2.76
N SER A 1022 -2.11 -13.89 3.41
CA SER A 1022 -0.91 -13.12 3.67
C SER A 1022 -0.31 -12.64 2.34
N GLY A 1023 0.34 -11.48 2.32
CA GLY A 1023 1.13 -11.04 1.17
C GLY A 1023 2.39 -11.89 0.93
N SER A 1024 2.62 -12.93 1.74
CA SER A 1024 3.79 -13.80 1.74
C SER A 1024 3.65 -15.07 0.88
N ASP A 1025 2.63 -15.20 0.03
CA ASP A 1025 2.48 -16.31 -0.94
C ASP A 1025 3.46 -16.17 -2.13
N LEU A 1026 4.72 -15.85 -1.83
CA LEU A 1026 5.85 -15.94 -2.75
C LEU A 1026 6.46 -17.33 -2.57
N THR A 1027 6.54 -18.09 -3.66
CA THR A 1027 7.12 -19.44 -3.66
C THR A 1027 8.58 -19.37 -3.22
N VAL A 1028 8.83 -19.82 -2.00
CA VAL A 1028 10.16 -20.00 -1.43
C VAL A 1028 10.88 -21.09 -2.24
N ILE A 1029 12.08 -20.81 -2.75
CA ILE A 1029 12.92 -21.81 -3.41
C ILE A 1029 13.95 -22.29 -2.38
N ILE A 1030 14.03 -23.61 -2.16
CA ILE A 1030 15.03 -24.22 -1.28
C ILE A 1030 15.97 -25.06 -2.13
N ASP A 1031 17.27 -24.82 -1.98
CA ASP A 1031 18.36 -25.58 -2.58
C ASP A 1031 18.15 -27.10 -2.36
N PRO A 1032 18.14 -27.92 -3.43
CA PRO A 1032 17.97 -29.36 -3.36
C PRO A 1032 18.97 -30.08 -2.43
N GLU A 1033 20.21 -29.61 -2.40
CA GLU A 1033 21.36 -30.27 -1.77
C GLU A 1033 21.59 -29.74 -0.36
N THR A 1034 21.63 -28.41 -0.17
CA THR A 1034 21.93 -27.82 1.14
C THR A 1034 20.72 -27.67 2.07
N GLY A 1035 19.50 -27.67 1.53
CA GLY A 1035 18.28 -27.46 2.32
C GLY A 1035 18.10 -26.03 2.84
N VAL A 1036 18.83 -25.07 2.26
CA VAL A 1036 18.79 -23.63 2.56
C VAL A 1036 17.93 -22.89 1.52
N LEU A 1037 17.32 -21.77 1.92
CA LEU A 1037 16.55 -20.90 1.02
C LEU A 1037 17.50 -20.21 0.02
N ASN A 1038 17.19 -20.27 -1.27
CA ASN A 1038 17.95 -19.57 -2.31
C ASN A 1038 17.28 -18.22 -2.63
N ASP A 1039 18.02 -17.11 -2.51
CA ASP A 1039 17.51 -15.72 -2.62
C ASP A 1039 17.17 -15.28 -4.07
N ASP A 1040 17.05 -16.22 -5.01
CA ASP A 1040 16.76 -15.96 -6.42
C ASP A 1040 15.25 -15.76 -6.65
N TRP A 1041 14.86 -14.50 -6.84
CA TRP A 1041 13.47 -14.07 -6.99
C TRP A 1041 12.80 -14.45 -8.33
N TYR A 1042 13.46 -15.21 -9.21
CA TYR A 1042 12.98 -15.66 -10.52
C TYR A 1042 13.59 -17.02 -10.91
N GLU A 1043 12.86 -17.87 -11.65
CA GLU A 1043 13.50 -19.04 -12.30
C GLU A 1043 14.43 -18.58 -13.45
N PRO A 1044 15.62 -19.19 -13.63
CA PRO A 1044 16.51 -18.88 -14.74
C PRO A 1044 15.80 -19.05 -16.10
N GLY A 1045 15.67 -17.96 -16.86
CA GLY A 1045 15.03 -17.90 -18.17
C GLY A 1045 13.85 -16.92 -18.28
N GLU A 1046 13.05 -16.71 -17.21
CA GLU A 1046 11.91 -15.76 -17.29
C GLU A 1046 12.37 -14.28 -17.33
N PHE A 1047 13.56 -14.00 -16.79
CA PHE A 1047 14.16 -12.65 -16.80
C PHE A 1047 14.81 -12.29 -18.15
N GLU A 1048 15.31 -13.29 -18.89
CA GLU A 1048 15.97 -13.11 -20.19
C GLU A 1048 14.94 -12.69 -21.26
N ASP A 1049 13.78 -13.36 -21.30
CA ASP A 1049 12.66 -13.03 -22.19
C ASP A 1049 12.01 -11.66 -21.86
N LEU A 1050 12.28 -11.12 -20.66
CA LEU A 1050 11.90 -9.77 -20.23
C LEU A 1050 12.91 -8.71 -20.69
N LEU A 1051 14.22 -9.01 -20.63
CA LEU A 1051 15.31 -8.11 -21.05
C LEU A 1051 15.31 -7.85 -22.55
N ASP A 1052 15.15 -8.89 -23.37
CA ASP A 1052 15.06 -8.78 -24.84
C ASP A 1052 13.86 -7.93 -25.31
N ARG A 1053 12.85 -7.74 -24.44
CA ARG A 1053 11.70 -6.85 -24.69
C ARG A 1053 11.89 -5.42 -24.17
N LEU A 1054 12.85 -5.19 -23.29
CA LEU A 1054 13.12 -3.89 -22.67
C LEU A 1054 14.29 -3.16 -23.36
N CYS A 1055 15.28 -3.91 -23.86
CA CYS A 1055 16.50 -3.37 -24.47
C CYS A 1055 16.42 -3.38 -26.01
N GLY A 1056 15.65 -2.46 -26.57
CA GLY A 1056 15.84 -2.08 -27.98
C GLY A 1056 17.21 -1.39 -28.17
N PRO A 1057 17.85 -1.51 -29.35
CA PRO A 1057 19.22 -1.05 -29.54
C PRO A 1057 19.35 0.46 -29.31
N GLU A 1058 20.40 0.84 -28.58
CA GLU A 1058 20.75 2.23 -28.32
C GLU A 1058 21.05 2.97 -29.65
N VAL A 1059 20.60 4.21 -29.75
CA VAL A 1059 20.95 5.12 -30.85
C VAL A 1059 21.80 6.25 -30.28
N GLU A 1060 22.89 6.54 -30.98
CA GLU A 1060 23.98 7.41 -30.57
C GLU A 1060 23.56 8.87 -30.30
N GLN A 1061 24.42 9.59 -29.59
CA GLN A 1061 24.24 11.01 -29.27
C GLN A 1061 24.53 11.90 -30.49
N ASP A 1062 23.49 12.40 -31.15
CA ASP A 1062 23.63 13.53 -32.08
C ASP A 1062 23.65 14.86 -31.30
N ASN A 1063 24.80 15.56 -31.38
CA ASN A 1063 24.95 16.95 -30.97
C ASN A 1063 24.50 17.88 -32.10
N ASP A 1064 23.28 18.42 -32.03
CA ASP A 1064 22.87 19.56 -32.85
C ASP A 1064 22.50 20.76 -31.95
N SER A 1065 23.44 21.70 -31.86
CA SER A 1065 23.20 23.06 -31.41
C SER A 1065 23.09 23.97 -32.63
N GLU A 1066 21.88 24.35 -33.03
CA GLU A 1066 21.63 25.40 -34.01
C GLU A 1066 20.86 26.57 -33.38
N ASP A 1067 21.19 27.78 -33.83
CA ASP A 1067 20.87 29.05 -33.18
C ASP A 1067 19.42 29.52 -33.36
N GLU A 1068 18.85 30.15 -32.32
CA GLU A 1068 17.67 31.02 -32.46
C GLU A 1068 18.10 32.50 -32.45
N GLU A 1069 18.17 33.11 -33.64
CA GLU A 1069 18.20 34.57 -33.78
C GLU A 1069 16.85 35.17 -33.34
N PRO A 1070 16.83 36.25 -32.52
CA PRO A 1070 15.60 36.96 -32.19
C PRO A 1070 15.29 38.08 -33.22
N GLU A 1071 14.22 37.93 -34.01
CA GLU A 1071 13.68 39.04 -34.80
C GLU A 1071 13.18 40.19 -33.91
N SER A 1072 13.48 41.42 -34.34
CA SER A 1072 13.26 42.67 -33.62
C SER A 1072 11.86 43.27 -33.80
N ASP A 1073 11.38 43.96 -32.76
CA ASP A 1073 10.31 44.97 -32.85
C ASP A 1073 10.79 46.20 -32.03
N ASP A 1074 11.43 47.16 -32.71
CA ASP A 1074 11.81 48.45 -32.14
C ASP A 1074 10.58 49.34 -31.87
N PRO A 1075 10.68 50.24 -30.88
CA PRO A 1075 10.48 51.63 -31.25
C PRO A 1075 11.55 52.59 -30.72
N GLU A 1076 12.05 53.42 -31.64
CA GLU A 1076 12.79 54.67 -31.49
C GLU A 1076 12.78 55.33 -30.08
N THR A 1077 13.95 55.59 -29.49
CA THR A 1077 14.49 56.97 -29.36
C THR A 1077 15.89 57.03 -28.70
N GLU A 1078 16.80 57.70 -29.39
CA GLU A 1078 17.91 58.57 -28.92
C GLU A 1078 18.42 58.45 -27.45
N SER A 1079 19.68 58.04 -27.24
CA SER A 1079 20.83 58.98 -27.15
C SER A 1079 22.08 58.40 -26.44
N GLU A 1080 23.21 58.41 -27.17
CA GLU A 1080 24.58 58.78 -26.73
C GLU A 1080 25.32 58.09 -25.55
N ASN A 1081 26.59 57.76 -25.85
CA ASN A 1081 27.76 57.61 -24.96
C ASN A 1081 27.83 56.36 -24.07
N GLU A 1082 28.97 55.70 -23.84
CA GLU A 1082 30.34 55.61 -24.39
C GLU A 1082 31.03 54.64 -23.40
N ASP A 1083 31.83 53.69 -23.88
CA ASP A 1083 33.05 53.15 -23.23
C ASP A 1083 32.97 52.50 -21.79
N VAL A 1084 33.81 51.54 -21.35
CA VAL A 1084 34.88 50.68 -21.92
C VAL A 1084 35.23 49.63 -20.84
N GLU A 1085 35.64 48.40 -21.23
CA GLU A 1085 36.41 47.35 -20.48
C GLU A 1085 35.94 46.95 -19.04
N ASP A 1086 35.92 45.67 -18.61
CA ASP A 1086 36.55 44.42 -19.09
C ASP A 1086 35.66 43.22 -18.68
#